data_AF-A0A349KXY3-F1
#
_entry.id   AF-A0A349KXY3-F1
#
_cell.length_a   1.000
_cell.length_b   1.000
_cell.length_c   1.000
_cell.angle_alpha   90.00
_cell.angle_beta   90.00
_cell.angle_gamma   90.00
#
_symmetry.space_group_name_H-M   'P 1'
#
loop_
_entity.id
_entity.type
_entity.pdbx_description
1 polymer ?
#
loop_
_entity_poly.entity_id
_entity_poly.type
_entity_poly.pdbx_seq_one_letter_code
_entity_poly.pdbx_strand_id
1 'polypeptide(L)'
;MLCLWRAPASWYPAAITVSLAPGESALLGQRELAAPQADREHIALRRDARGAWWLRNLSAGKQVVFQNADGERRMGSAELRAQQPFQVGAARFEVEQADDGSVTFTRDGHRWRYDGALLYRDGRAQASCPEARFLTRAMALWNRAAPTPLSIAHALSFGGNLYCDNRLGLADVTPGAAYLARADGRLRLSAGNSDGERAALAVSVDGADVDLRRQERALAGVRALVVGHTRFQLTSLGGSLSMVPSRRVSLYSAPDVALAPAIAWQWRQRALWLMPGQGPLWLILGLAGAALIAAGAARAPWRWHAGALAALLLLLGGAAALLLQRAGHPPAAACSTTLGALALCLWLSLPARLPLATAAALVLLSVGLLMQLELGLGGMESSWLRYYQKSAALLACGAALAGLWHLWRQRHPGFAGQRGVEWTLAAYAAVALAALAIQVLWGDEQGVFDLQPVELAKLALTALSAHCLALRLGWHEAGARAGGRAARCLRLLAPALLFLALLGVALVQVDDYSPLILLLVWSTAMALAYALATRQRLLAAVLGALVLSVVGAIVWLRWAGGDDLIEWGFYSDRFLVWLDPGEHPHTGQQLLLCARAIADGGWWGGDRWLGLASLGQPAGNVLRIPAVQDDFAAAFFLNRHGLIGALLLWGAQAAFLVGLLRLALRAHAAGARARDHRQAWLGRFRYFFICGGAAFVMGHFLLSWGTNLAIFPIMGQPMSFLSAGGSHLLFFLCPLLAFCAVSALSLEENESCRSMSSTKS
;
A
#
# COMPACT_ATOMS: atom_id res chain seq x y z
N MET A 1 21.70 -5.75 12.23
CA MET A 1 22.76 -5.06 13.00
C MET A 1 23.97 -4.72 12.14
N LEU A 2 24.61 -5.68 11.45
CA LEU A 2 25.77 -5.40 10.58
C LEU A 2 25.49 -4.29 9.55
N CYS A 3 24.32 -4.28 8.91
CA CYS A 3 23.93 -3.21 7.98
C CYS A 3 23.93 -1.81 8.61
N LEU A 4 23.48 -1.68 9.87
CA LEU A 4 23.47 -0.39 10.58
C LEU A 4 24.88 0.07 10.92
N TRP A 5 25.78 -0.86 11.25
CA TRP A 5 27.15 -0.55 11.59
C TRP A 5 27.98 -0.15 10.37
N ARG A 6 27.71 -0.77 9.22
CA ARG A 6 28.36 -0.44 7.94
C ARG A 6 27.73 0.74 7.21
N ALA A 7 26.56 1.19 7.63
CA ALA A 7 25.87 2.31 6.99
C ALA A 7 26.75 3.57 7.09
N PRO A 8 27.08 4.22 5.96
CA PRO A 8 27.88 5.44 5.99
C PRO A 8 27.15 6.56 6.72
N ALA A 9 27.92 7.53 7.22
CA ALA A 9 27.35 8.76 7.74
C ALA A 9 26.56 9.46 6.62
N SER A 10 25.38 9.95 6.98
CA SER A 10 24.51 10.68 6.07
C SER A 10 23.99 11.92 6.76
N TRP A 11 24.02 13.04 6.06
CA TRP A 11 23.75 14.38 6.55
C TRP A 11 22.55 14.98 5.82
N TYR A 12 21.81 15.84 6.49
CA TYR A 12 20.73 16.62 5.89
C TYR A 12 20.64 17.99 6.55
N PRO A 13 20.05 18.99 5.87
CA PRO A 13 19.77 20.28 6.50
C PRO A 13 18.64 20.12 7.53
N ALA A 14 18.95 20.30 8.81
CA ALA A 14 17.95 20.38 9.87
C ALA A 14 17.22 21.73 9.86
N ALA A 15 17.86 22.79 9.35
CA ALA A 15 17.25 24.07 9.06
C ALA A 15 17.93 24.70 7.84
N ILE A 16 17.13 25.42 7.04
CA ILE A 16 17.58 26.17 5.86
C ILE A 16 17.25 27.63 6.12
N THR A 17 18.27 28.49 6.19
CA THR A 17 18.10 29.92 6.42
C THR A 17 18.36 30.68 5.13
N VAL A 18 17.43 31.54 4.75
CA VAL A 18 17.55 32.43 3.59
C VAL A 18 17.63 33.86 4.10
N SER A 19 18.70 34.57 3.76
CA SER A 19 18.97 35.95 4.16
C SER A 19 18.97 36.83 2.93
N LEU A 20 18.00 37.75 2.85
CA LEU A 20 17.84 38.68 1.73
C LEU A 20 17.78 40.13 2.23
N ALA A 21 18.46 41.04 1.55
CA ALA A 21 18.25 42.47 1.75
C ALA A 21 16.87 42.89 1.18
N PRO A 22 16.27 44.00 1.67
CA PRO A 22 15.04 44.53 1.10
C PRO A 22 15.20 44.82 -0.39
N GLY A 23 14.29 44.32 -1.22
CA GLY A 23 14.34 44.41 -2.68
C GLY A 23 14.99 43.22 -3.38
N GLU A 24 15.68 42.33 -2.66
CA GLU A 24 16.36 41.17 -3.26
C GLU A 24 15.42 39.97 -3.43
N SER A 25 15.84 39.06 -4.31
CA SER A 25 15.18 37.78 -4.54
C SER A 25 16.18 36.63 -4.67
N ALA A 26 15.76 35.43 -4.29
CA ALA A 26 16.50 34.19 -4.47
C ALA A 26 15.63 33.13 -5.15
N LEU A 27 16.22 32.40 -6.08
CA LEU A 27 15.64 31.20 -6.67
C LEU A 27 16.02 30.00 -5.82
N LEU A 28 15.05 29.17 -5.48
CA LEU A 28 15.27 27.95 -4.73
C LEU A 28 14.60 26.78 -5.45
N GLY A 29 15.30 25.66 -5.53
CA GLY A 29 14.72 24.43 -6.05
C GLY A 29 15.24 23.19 -5.35
N GLN A 30 15.37 22.11 -6.11
CA GLN A 30 15.72 20.78 -5.62
C GLN A 30 16.98 20.79 -4.75
N ARG A 31 18.01 21.53 -5.18
CA ARG A 31 19.30 21.59 -4.49
C ARG A 31 19.20 22.43 -3.23
N GLU A 32 18.78 23.69 -3.32
CA GLU A 32 18.80 24.67 -2.22
C GLU A 32 17.82 24.33 -1.09
N LEU A 33 16.70 23.70 -1.43
CA LEU A 33 15.70 23.24 -0.46
C LEU A 33 15.98 21.83 0.07
N ALA A 34 16.99 21.13 -0.47
CA ALA A 34 17.20 19.70 -0.26
C ALA A 34 15.90 18.88 -0.42
N ALA A 35 15.06 19.28 -1.39
CA ALA A 35 13.76 18.68 -1.67
C ALA A 35 13.89 17.80 -2.92
N PRO A 36 14.05 16.47 -2.79
CA PRO A 36 14.44 15.60 -3.89
C PRO A 36 13.42 15.54 -5.03
N GLN A 37 12.14 15.79 -4.73
CA GLN A 37 11.07 15.80 -5.73
C GLN A 37 10.68 17.22 -6.18
N ALA A 38 11.37 18.27 -5.73
CA ALA A 38 11.22 19.61 -6.29
C ALA A 38 11.88 19.68 -7.69
N ASP A 39 11.57 20.74 -8.42
CA ASP A 39 12.20 21.00 -9.72
C ASP A 39 13.52 21.74 -9.49
N ARG A 40 14.40 21.78 -10.49
CA ARG A 40 15.71 22.47 -10.38
C ARG A 40 15.56 23.91 -9.89
N GLU A 41 14.55 24.60 -10.38
CA GLU A 41 14.03 25.85 -9.85
C GLU A 41 12.55 25.64 -9.58
N HIS A 42 12.13 25.78 -8.31
CA HIS A 42 10.74 25.49 -7.94
C HIS A 42 10.04 26.73 -7.40
N ILE A 43 10.73 27.55 -6.61
CA ILE A 43 10.18 28.78 -6.04
C ILE A 43 11.13 29.96 -6.23
N ALA A 44 10.56 31.16 -6.36
CA ALA A 44 11.29 32.41 -6.16
C ALA A 44 10.84 33.03 -4.84
N LEU A 45 11.78 33.28 -3.94
CA LEU A 45 11.55 34.08 -2.73
C LEU A 45 11.99 35.51 -2.98
N ARG A 46 11.19 36.47 -2.53
CA ARG A 46 11.52 37.90 -2.61
C ARG A 46 11.25 38.56 -1.27
N ARG A 47 12.14 39.46 -0.86
CA ARG A 47 11.90 40.35 0.27
C ARG A 47 11.61 41.74 -0.30
N ASP A 48 10.44 42.29 -0.05
CA ASP A 48 10.09 43.61 -0.59
C ASP A 48 10.80 44.75 0.15
N ALA A 49 10.69 45.98 -0.37
CA ALA A 49 11.30 47.17 0.24
C ALA A 49 10.78 47.47 1.65
N ARG A 50 9.58 46.97 2.01
CA ARG A 50 8.99 47.09 3.36
C ARG A 50 9.43 45.95 4.28
N GLY A 51 10.26 45.02 3.79
CA GLY A 51 10.79 43.89 4.54
C GLY A 51 9.87 42.67 4.58
N ALA A 52 8.74 42.66 3.87
CA ALA A 52 7.82 41.53 3.82
C ALA A 52 8.29 40.45 2.84
N TRP A 53 8.04 39.19 3.19
CA TRP A 53 8.43 38.03 2.40
C TRP A 53 7.32 37.60 1.43
N TRP A 54 7.72 37.36 0.19
CA TRP A 54 6.86 36.93 -0.91
C TRP A 54 7.42 35.67 -1.56
N LEU A 55 6.52 34.80 -2.03
CA LEU A 55 6.88 33.57 -2.74
C LEU A 55 6.13 33.49 -4.07
N ARG A 56 6.83 33.08 -5.12
CA ARG A 56 6.30 32.72 -6.43
C ARG A 56 6.55 31.25 -6.73
N ASN A 57 5.56 30.53 -7.25
CA ASN A 57 5.80 29.19 -7.80
C ASN A 57 6.38 29.30 -9.21
N LEU A 58 7.46 28.58 -9.50
CA LEU A 58 8.12 28.50 -10.81
C LEU A 58 7.89 27.15 -11.49
N SER A 59 7.54 26.12 -10.72
CA SER A 59 7.31 24.78 -11.24
C SER A 59 6.09 24.75 -12.17
N ALA A 60 6.27 24.14 -13.34
CA ALA A 60 5.21 24.00 -14.34
C ALA A 60 4.15 22.97 -13.94
N GLY A 61 4.56 21.95 -13.16
CA GLY A 61 3.72 20.79 -12.87
C GLY A 61 3.49 20.48 -11.39
N LYS A 62 4.23 21.12 -10.48
CA LYS A 62 4.12 20.88 -9.04
C LYS A 62 3.72 22.17 -8.36
N GLN A 63 2.56 22.15 -7.70
CA GLN A 63 2.07 23.31 -6.96
C GLN A 63 2.70 23.38 -5.57
N VAL A 64 2.93 24.60 -5.10
CA VAL A 64 3.29 24.88 -3.71
C VAL A 64 2.02 24.94 -2.87
N VAL A 65 2.03 24.30 -1.70
CA VAL A 65 0.90 24.34 -0.76
C VAL A 65 1.30 25.12 0.49
N PHE A 66 0.50 26.12 0.86
CA PHE A 66 0.62 26.86 2.11
C PHE A 66 -0.30 26.30 3.18
N GLN A 67 0.18 26.30 4.42
CA GLN A 67 -0.57 25.94 5.61
C GLN A 67 -0.61 27.14 6.56
N ASN A 68 -1.82 27.68 6.73
CA ASN A 68 -2.11 28.82 7.59
C ASN A 68 -3.03 28.37 8.74
N ALA A 69 -3.35 29.27 9.67
CA ALA A 69 -4.36 29.00 10.70
C ALA A 69 -5.74 28.65 10.10
N ASP A 70 -6.06 29.23 8.94
CA ASP A 70 -7.34 29.07 8.24
C ASP A 70 -7.42 27.84 7.31
N GLY A 71 -6.38 27.00 7.27
CA GLY A 71 -6.34 25.78 6.46
C GLY A 71 -5.25 25.74 5.38
N GLU A 72 -5.38 24.77 4.46
CA GLU A 72 -4.47 24.56 3.34
C GLU A 72 -4.88 25.37 2.10
N ARG A 73 -3.90 25.99 1.43
CA ARG A 73 -4.11 26.73 0.19
C ARG A 73 -3.05 26.37 -0.84
N ARG A 74 -3.47 26.01 -2.05
CA ARG A 74 -2.55 25.67 -3.16
C ARG A 74 -2.27 26.89 -4.02
N MET A 75 -1.01 27.15 -4.35
CA MET A 75 -0.64 28.15 -5.35
C MET A 75 -1.12 27.72 -6.73
N GLY A 76 -1.40 28.70 -7.60
CA GLY A 76 -2.01 28.42 -8.90
C GLY A 76 -3.48 28.05 -8.82
N SER A 77 -4.15 28.35 -7.70
CA SER A 77 -5.59 28.15 -7.54
C SER A 77 -6.31 29.39 -6.99
N ALA A 78 -7.57 29.53 -7.37
CA ALA A 78 -8.48 30.57 -6.90
C ALA A 78 -9.90 30.02 -6.72
N GLU A 79 -10.63 30.57 -5.75
CA GLU A 79 -12.08 30.41 -5.66
C GLU A 79 -12.71 31.43 -6.61
N LEU A 80 -13.64 30.97 -7.46
CA LEU A 80 -14.35 31.86 -8.37
C LEU A 80 -15.45 32.60 -7.61
N ARG A 81 -15.64 33.88 -7.92
CA ARG A 81 -16.71 34.72 -7.38
C ARG A 81 -17.71 35.07 -8.48
N ALA A 82 -18.94 35.39 -8.09
CA ALA A 82 -19.91 35.94 -9.03
C ALA A 82 -19.35 37.23 -9.66
N GLN A 83 -19.61 37.42 -10.95
CA GLN A 83 -19.12 38.55 -11.77
C GLN A 83 -17.59 38.63 -11.91
N GLN A 84 -16.89 37.53 -11.64
CA GLN A 84 -15.43 37.46 -11.75
C GLN A 84 -15.02 36.70 -13.02
N PRO A 85 -14.62 37.38 -14.11
CA PRO A 85 -14.17 36.66 -15.29
C PRO A 85 -12.87 35.91 -15.03
N PHE A 86 -12.71 34.79 -15.74
CA PHE A 86 -11.45 34.04 -15.79
C PHE A 86 -11.09 33.68 -17.22
N GLN A 87 -9.81 33.45 -17.46
CA GLN A 87 -9.26 33.19 -18.78
C GLN A 87 -8.38 31.94 -18.75
N VAL A 88 -8.53 31.07 -19.76
CA VAL A 88 -7.72 29.88 -20.00
C VAL A 88 -7.15 29.94 -21.42
N GLY A 89 -5.86 30.18 -21.57
CA GLY A 89 -5.26 30.47 -22.87
C GLY A 89 -5.86 31.74 -23.47
N ALA A 90 -6.36 31.68 -24.71
CA ALA A 90 -7.09 32.78 -25.34
C ALA A 90 -8.58 32.85 -24.94
N ALA A 91 -9.11 31.82 -24.27
CA ALA A 91 -10.53 31.72 -23.95
C ALA A 91 -10.88 32.46 -22.67
N ARG A 92 -11.77 33.46 -22.76
CA ARG A 92 -12.33 34.20 -21.63
C ARG A 92 -13.74 33.70 -21.28
N PHE A 93 -14.02 33.60 -19.99
CA PHE A 93 -15.28 33.15 -19.44
C PHE A 93 -15.81 34.18 -18.43
N GLU A 94 -17.08 34.54 -18.55
CA GLU A 94 -17.75 35.46 -17.64
C GLU A 94 -18.51 34.65 -16.58
N VAL A 95 -18.17 34.81 -15.30
CA VAL A 95 -18.85 34.07 -14.22
C VAL A 95 -20.11 34.81 -13.82
N GLU A 96 -21.27 34.19 -14.03
CA GLU A 96 -22.56 34.76 -13.64
C GLU A 96 -22.83 34.55 -12.16
N GLN A 97 -22.62 33.32 -11.68
CA GLN A 97 -22.91 32.89 -10.32
C GLN A 97 -21.85 31.89 -9.87
N ALA A 98 -21.41 32.01 -8.62
CA ALA A 98 -20.53 31.05 -7.98
C ALA A 98 -20.94 30.90 -6.52
N ASP A 99 -21.21 29.67 -6.12
CA ASP A 99 -21.50 29.26 -4.74
C ASP A 99 -20.55 28.11 -4.33
N ASP A 100 -20.66 27.62 -3.09
CA ASP A 100 -19.77 26.56 -2.58
C ASP A 100 -19.90 25.24 -3.39
N GLY A 101 -21.05 24.99 -4.02
CA GLY A 101 -21.37 23.72 -4.69
C GLY A 101 -21.45 23.80 -6.22
N SER A 102 -21.58 24.98 -6.82
CA SER A 102 -21.80 25.16 -8.24
C SER A 102 -21.28 26.50 -8.77
N VAL A 103 -20.82 26.50 -10.03
CA VAL A 103 -20.41 27.71 -10.76
C VAL A 103 -21.13 27.73 -12.10
N THR A 104 -21.68 28.89 -12.46
CA THR A 104 -22.29 29.17 -13.75
C THR A 104 -21.48 30.24 -14.46
N PHE A 105 -21.07 29.97 -15.70
CA PHE A 105 -20.26 30.87 -16.51
C PHE A 105 -20.67 30.84 -17.98
N THR A 106 -20.46 31.94 -18.71
CA THR A 106 -20.82 32.08 -20.12
C THR A 106 -19.61 32.25 -21.00
N ARG A 107 -19.71 31.71 -22.22
CA ARG A 107 -18.75 31.91 -23.30
C ARG A 107 -19.39 31.57 -24.64
N ASP A 108 -19.04 32.34 -25.67
CA ASP A 108 -19.45 32.12 -27.08
C ASP A 108 -20.97 31.93 -27.23
N GLY A 109 -21.76 32.68 -26.45
CA GLY A 109 -23.22 32.61 -26.44
C GLY A 109 -23.83 31.41 -25.70
N HIS A 110 -23.02 30.51 -25.14
CA HIS A 110 -23.48 29.35 -24.37
C HIS A 110 -23.34 29.58 -22.86
N ARG A 111 -24.35 29.11 -22.12
CA ARG A 111 -24.37 29.12 -20.66
C ARG A 111 -23.92 27.77 -20.13
N TRP A 112 -22.83 27.77 -19.37
CA TRP A 112 -22.28 26.58 -18.75
C TRP A 112 -22.55 26.59 -17.25
N ARG A 113 -22.95 25.44 -16.69
CA ARG A 113 -23.08 25.25 -15.25
C ARG A 113 -22.30 24.01 -14.85
N TYR A 114 -21.57 24.07 -13.76
CA TYR A 114 -20.84 22.95 -13.18
C TYR A 114 -21.18 22.83 -11.70
N ASP A 115 -21.56 21.64 -11.23
CA ASP A 115 -22.02 21.37 -9.86
C ASP A 115 -21.03 20.56 -8.99
N GLY A 116 -19.78 20.44 -9.47
CA GLY A 116 -18.75 19.61 -8.83
C GLY A 116 -18.75 18.13 -9.25
N ALA A 117 -19.73 17.70 -10.05
CA ALA A 117 -19.84 16.34 -10.55
C ALA A 117 -20.21 16.25 -12.04
N LEU A 118 -20.99 17.20 -12.56
CA LEU A 118 -21.47 17.24 -13.94
C LEU A 118 -21.35 18.65 -14.54
N LEU A 119 -21.02 18.69 -15.83
CA LEU A 119 -21.07 19.89 -16.66
C LEU A 119 -22.38 19.94 -17.46
N TYR A 120 -23.05 21.08 -17.42
CA TYR A 120 -24.26 21.39 -18.19
C TYR A 120 -23.97 22.50 -19.18
N ARG A 121 -24.51 22.37 -20.40
CA ARG A 121 -24.53 23.42 -21.43
C ARG A 121 -25.99 23.74 -21.73
N ASP A 122 -26.35 25.01 -21.58
CA ASP A 122 -27.71 25.51 -21.82
C ASP A 122 -28.80 24.67 -21.12
N GLY A 123 -28.49 24.24 -19.88
CA GLY A 123 -29.39 23.44 -19.03
C GLY A 123 -29.35 21.92 -19.26
N ARG A 124 -28.60 21.41 -20.25
CA ARG A 124 -28.46 19.98 -20.53
C ARG A 124 -27.10 19.43 -20.10
N ALA A 125 -27.09 18.34 -19.35
CA ALA A 125 -25.86 17.65 -18.96
C ALA A 125 -25.14 17.12 -20.21
N GLN A 126 -23.82 17.27 -20.26
CA GLN A 126 -23.01 16.80 -21.38
C GLN A 126 -23.05 15.28 -21.52
N ALA A 127 -22.98 14.79 -22.76
CA ALA A 127 -22.90 13.35 -23.06
C ALA A 127 -21.53 12.80 -22.68
N SER A 128 -21.45 11.53 -22.29
CA SER A 128 -20.17 10.87 -22.03
C SER A 128 -19.27 10.88 -23.26
N CYS A 129 -17.96 10.96 -23.07
CA CYS A 129 -17.00 10.92 -24.17
C CYS A 129 -17.13 9.61 -24.98
N PRO A 130 -16.88 9.63 -26.31
CA PRO A 130 -17.01 8.44 -27.15
C PRO A 130 -16.18 7.25 -26.63
N GLU A 131 -14.96 7.52 -26.18
CA GLU A 131 -14.01 6.55 -25.64
C GLU A 131 -14.21 6.26 -24.14
N ALA A 132 -15.24 6.85 -23.50
CA ALA A 132 -15.49 6.66 -22.09
C ALA A 132 -15.78 5.18 -21.80
N ARG A 133 -14.99 4.60 -20.88
CA ARG A 133 -15.19 3.23 -20.37
C ARG A 133 -16.59 3.09 -19.78
N PHE A 134 -17.11 1.87 -19.76
CA PHE A 134 -18.44 1.57 -19.21
C PHE A 134 -18.65 2.16 -17.81
N LEU A 135 -17.63 2.09 -16.94
CA LEU A 135 -17.68 2.61 -15.58
C LEU A 135 -17.85 4.13 -15.53
N THR A 136 -17.15 4.87 -16.39
CA THR A 136 -17.30 6.34 -16.51
C THR A 136 -18.70 6.71 -16.99
N ARG A 137 -19.26 5.94 -17.93
CA ARG A 137 -20.65 6.13 -18.40
C ARG A 137 -21.67 5.85 -17.28
N ALA A 138 -21.45 4.80 -16.49
CA ALA A 138 -22.29 4.46 -15.34
C ALA A 138 -22.21 5.53 -14.24
N MET A 139 -21.02 6.05 -13.94
CA MET A 139 -20.82 7.14 -12.99
C MET A 139 -21.53 8.42 -13.45
N ALA A 140 -21.44 8.78 -14.73
CA ALA A 140 -22.16 9.92 -15.29
C ALA A 140 -23.69 9.74 -15.15
N LEU A 141 -24.18 8.51 -15.37
CA LEU A 141 -25.61 8.19 -15.23
C LEU A 141 -26.07 8.25 -13.77
N TRP A 142 -25.24 7.76 -12.84
CA TRP A 142 -25.46 7.90 -11.39
C TRP A 142 -25.52 9.36 -10.98
N ASN A 143 -24.52 10.16 -11.34
CA ASN A 143 -24.45 11.58 -10.97
C ASN A 143 -25.64 12.38 -11.53
N ARG A 144 -26.25 11.95 -12.64
CA ARG A 144 -27.47 12.57 -13.18
C ARG A 144 -28.72 12.28 -12.36
N ALA A 145 -28.76 11.12 -11.70
CA ALA A 145 -29.92 10.67 -10.93
C ALA A 145 -29.77 10.91 -9.42
N ALA A 146 -28.54 10.95 -8.91
CA ALA A 146 -28.23 11.10 -7.51
C ALA A 146 -28.35 12.56 -7.05
N PRO A 147 -28.91 12.82 -5.85
CA PRO A 147 -28.89 14.16 -5.27
C PRO A 147 -27.44 14.58 -4.94
N THR A 148 -27.17 15.89 -4.94
CA THR A 148 -25.84 16.50 -4.78
C THR A 148 -24.94 15.89 -3.68
N PRO A 149 -25.41 15.55 -2.46
CA PRO A 149 -24.57 14.92 -1.44
C PRO A 149 -24.15 13.47 -1.75
N LEU A 150 -24.86 12.78 -2.65
CA LEU A 150 -24.55 11.41 -3.11
C LEU A 150 -23.85 11.39 -4.47
N SER A 151 -23.60 12.57 -5.06
CA SER A 151 -22.83 12.68 -6.31
C SER A 151 -21.36 12.37 -6.07
N ILE A 152 -20.76 11.65 -7.01
CA ILE A 152 -19.34 11.33 -7.03
C ILE A 152 -18.60 12.51 -7.66
N ALA A 153 -17.68 13.12 -6.91
CA ALA A 153 -16.92 14.28 -7.36
C ALA A 153 -16.10 13.94 -8.61
N HIS A 154 -16.22 14.76 -9.65
CA HIS A 154 -15.51 14.55 -10.91
C HIS A 154 -15.09 15.90 -11.48
N ALA A 155 -13.79 16.16 -11.56
CA ALA A 155 -13.25 17.46 -11.92
C ALA A 155 -13.63 17.89 -13.35
N LEU A 156 -13.98 19.16 -13.53
CA LEU A 156 -14.09 19.79 -14.84
C LEU A 156 -12.69 20.12 -15.37
N SER A 157 -12.35 19.58 -16.52
CA SER A 157 -11.08 19.81 -17.22
C SER A 157 -11.27 20.74 -18.41
N PHE A 158 -10.37 21.71 -18.55
CA PHE A 158 -10.30 22.64 -19.68
C PHE A 158 -9.16 22.25 -20.61
N GLY A 159 -9.40 22.26 -21.92
CA GLY A 159 -8.39 21.95 -22.95
C GLY A 159 -8.80 20.82 -23.90
N GLY A 160 -8.09 20.71 -25.02
CA GLY A 160 -8.34 19.76 -26.08
C GLY A 160 -9.50 20.17 -26.99
N ASN A 161 -9.89 19.31 -27.93
CA ASN A 161 -10.86 19.68 -28.99
C ASN A 161 -12.27 19.13 -28.78
N LEU A 162 -12.55 18.49 -27.64
CA LEU A 162 -13.79 17.74 -27.41
C LEU A 162 -14.60 18.31 -26.24
N TYR A 163 -15.91 18.47 -26.46
CA TYR A 163 -16.89 18.75 -25.41
C TYR A 163 -17.63 17.46 -25.05
N CYS A 164 -17.26 16.85 -23.93
CA CYS A 164 -17.91 15.64 -23.47
C CYS A 164 -17.70 15.46 -21.97
N ASP A 165 -18.69 14.91 -21.29
CA ASP A 165 -18.69 14.67 -19.84
C ASP A 165 -18.26 15.94 -19.09
N ASN A 166 -17.17 15.87 -18.31
CA ASN A 166 -16.56 17.04 -17.65
C ASN A 166 -15.31 17.56 -18.37
N ARG A 167 -15.29 17.49 -19.70
CA ARG A 167 -14.24 18.07 -20.54
C ARG A 167 -14.81 19.21 -21.38
N LEU A 168 -14.25 20.40 -21.20
CA LEU A 168 -14.58 21.58 -21.98
C LEU A 168 -13.45 21.84 -22.96
N GLY A 169 -13.72 21.57 -24.24
CA GLY A 169 -12.77 21.74 -25.33
C GLY A 169 -12.39 23.21 -25.55
N LEU A 170 -11.10 23.45 -25.68
CA LEU A 170 -10.47 24.73 -26.01
C LEU A 170 -9.48 24.47 -27.14
N ALA A 171 -9.78 24.97 -28.33
CA ALA A 171 -8.82 24.98 -29.43
C ALA A 171 -7.51 25.64 -28.98
N ASP A 172 -6.38 25.08 -29.39
CA ASP A 172 -5.02 25.58 -29.09
C ASP A 172 -4.61 25.54 -27.61
N VAL A 173 -5.38 24.85 -26.76
CA VAL A 173 -5.02 24.61 -25.36
C VAL A 173 -4.92 23.11 -25.11
N THR A 174 -3.80 22.66 -24.53
CA THR A 174 -3.59 21.24 -24.21
C THR A 174 -4.67 20.71 -23.27
N PRO A 175 -5.14 19.46 -23.43
CA PRO A 175 -6.06 18.83 -22.49
C PRO A 175 -5.54 18.91 -21.06
N GLY A 176 -6.38 19.30 -20.10
CA GLY A 176 -5.97 19.41 -18.70
C GLY A 176 -5.17 20.66 -18.36
N ALA A 177 -5.19 21.71 -19.18
CA ALA A 177 -4.50 22.97 -18.89
C ALA A 177 -5.02 23.69 -17.63
N ALA A 178 -6.30 23.51 -17.30
CA ALA A 178 -6.90 23.98 -16.05
C ALA A 178 -7.96 22.99 -15.57
N TYR A 179 -8.25 23.04 -14.26
CA TYR A 179 -9.27 22.21 -13.63
C TYR A 179 -10.13 23.02 -12.66
N LEU A 180 -11.43 22.77 -12.67
CA LEU A 180 -12.37 23.24 -11.66
C LEU A 180 -12.90 22.04 -10.89
N ALA A 181 -12.56 21.94 -9.60
CA ALA A 181 -12.85 20.77 -8.77
C ALA A 181 -13.28 21.15 -7.36
N ARG A 182 -14.00 20.24 -6.69
CA ARG A 182 -14.38 20.40 -5.28
C ARG A 182 -13.17 20.13 -4.38
N ALA A 183 -12.78 21.12 -3.59
CA ALA A 183 -11.71 21.05 -2.60
C ALA A 183 -12.17 21.74 -1.30
N ASP A 184 -12.09 21.02 -0.17
CA ASP A 184 -12.54 21.49 1.16
C ASP A 184 -14.00 21.99 1.17
N GLY A 185 -14.88 21.35 0.41
CA GLY A 185 -16.30 21.73 0.33
C GLY A 185 -16.61 22.92 -0.59
N ARG A 186 -15.62 23.45 -1.32
CA ARG A 186 -15.78 24.56 -2.27
C ARG A 186 -15.28 24.21 -3.67
N LEU A 187 -15.77 24.91 -4.69
CA LEU A 187 -15.23 24.80 -6.04
C LEU A 187 -14.02 25.72 -6.24
N ARG A 188 -12.88 25.13 -6.64
CA ARG A 188 -11.63 25.87 -6.88
C ARG A 188 -11.15 25.66 -8.32
N LEU A 189 -10.87 26.77 -8.99
CA LEU A 189 -10.18 26.79 -10.28
C LEU A 189 -8.69 26.67 -10.02
N SER A 190 -8.01 25.78 -10.74
CA SER A 190 -6.59 25.48 -10.57
C SER A 190 -5.89 25.29 -11.90
N ALA A 191 -4.63 25.72 -11.97
CA ALA A 191 -3.77 25.46 -13.10
C ALA A 191 -3.42 23.97 -13.15
N GLY A 192 -3.64 23.35 -14.32
CA GLY A 192 -3.31 21.95 -14.55
C GLY A 192 -1.89 21.73 -15.04
N ASN A 193 -1.45 20.48 -14.97
CA ASN A 193 -0.12 20.06 -15.38
C ASN A 193 -0.15 19.68 -16.87
N SER A 194 0.41 20.51 -17.74
CA SER A 194 0.51 20.23 -19.16
C SER A 194 1.94 19.77 -19.50
N ASP A 195 2.07 18.63 -20.18
CA ASP A 195 3.30 18.21 -20.89
C ASP A 195 3.60 19.11 -22.13
N GLY A 196 2.99 20.30 -22.18
CA GLY A 196 3.06 21.25 -23.30
C GLY A 196 2.95 22.72 -22.84
N GLU A 197 2.93 23.63 -23.82
CA GLU A 197 3.00 25.08 -23.63
C GLU A 197 1.99 25.62 -22.59
N ARG A 198 2.46 26.59 -21.81
CA ARG A 198 1.74 27.21 -20.70
C ARG A 198 0.53 27.99 -21.22
N ALA A 199 -0.64 27.36 -21.32
CA ALA A 199 -1.87 28.14 -21.43
C ALA A 199 -2.01 29.00 -20.16
N ALA A 200 -2.03 30.33 -20.36
CA ALA A 200 -2.19 31.28 -19.27
C ALA A 200 -3.51 31.00 -18.53
N LEU A 201 -3.49 31.00 -17.20
CA LEU A 201 -4.70 30.87 -16.40
C LEU A 201 -4.83 32.14 -15.57
N ALA A 202 -5.70 33.06 -16.00
CA ALA A 202 -5.89 34.34 -15.32
C ALA A 202 -7.29 34.43 -14.69
N VAL A 203 -7.38 35.16 -13.60
CA VAL A 203 -8.66 35.56 -12.99
C VAL A 203 -8.63 37.06 -12.77
N SER A 204 -9.71 37.74 -13.15
CA SER A 204 -9.83 39.18 -12.92
C SER A 204 -10.10 39.45 -11.45
N VAL A 205 -9.29 40.30 -10.81
CA VAL A 205 -9.47 40.75 -9.43
C VAL A 205 -9.41 42.26 -9.44
N ASP A 206 -10.49 42.92 -9.00
CA ASP A 206 -10.61 44.39 -8.95
C ASP A 206 -10.27 45.07 -10.30
N GLY A 207 -10.63 44.43 -11.41
CA GLY A 207 -10.40 44.93 -12.77
C GLY A 207 -9.02 44.62 -13.36
N ALA A 208 -8.12 43.96 -12.63
CA ALA A 208 -6.82 43.52 -13.12
C ALA A 208 -6.77 41.99 -13.31
N ASP A 209 -6.28 41.54 -14.45
CA ASP A 209 -6.11 40.11 -14.72
C ASP A 209 -4.86 39.56 -14.00
N VAL A 210 -5.09 38.67 -13.04
CA VAL A 210 -4.04 38.02 -12.26
C VAL A 210 -3.78 36.63 -12.83
N ASP A 211 -2.61 36.43 -13.44
CA ASP A 211 -2.16 35.10 -13.86
C ASP A 211 -1.87 34.23 -12.62
N LEU A 212 -2.72 33.22 -12.39
CA LEU A 212 -2.61 32.30 -11.27
C LEU A 212 -1.29 31.50 -11.30
N ARG A 213 -0.75 31.21 -12.50
CA ARG A 213 0.53 30.48 -12.64
C ARG A 213 1.73 31.35 -12.24
N ARG A 214 1.62 32.67 -12.36
CA ARG A 214 2.68 33.65 -12.03
C ARG A 214 2.45 34.38 -10.71
N GLN A 215 1.40 34.01 -9.97
CA GLN A 215 1.00 34.69 -8.74
C GLN A 215 2.13 34.70 -7.70
N GLU A 216 2.40 35.89 -7.15
CA GLU A 216 3.18 36.05 -5.92
C GLU A 216 2.24 36.10 -4.71
N ARG A 217 2.64 35.44 -3.61
CA ARG A 217 1.88 35.43 -2.35
C ARG A 217 2.77 35.84 -1.19
N ALA A 218 2.23 36.68 -0.31
CA ALA A 218 2.90 37.03 0.94
C ALA A 218 2.96 35.81 1.87
N LEU A 219 4.10 35.63 2.55
CA LEU A 219 4.30 34.57 3.55
C LEU A 219 3.82 34.97 4.96
N ALA A 220 3.25 36.17 5.11
CA ALA A 220 2.66 36.61 6.36
C ALA A 220 1.52 35.66 6.81
N GLY A 221 1.62 35.14 8.03
CA GLY A 221 0.64 34.18 8.58
C GLY A 221 0.79 32.73 8.09
N VAL A 222 1.75 32.45 7.21
CA VAL A 222 2.05 31.08 6.75
C VAL A 222 2.94 30.37 7.77
N ARG A 223 2.47 29.24 8.32
CA ARG A 223 3.21 28.45 9.32
C ARG A 223 4.06 27.34 8.69
N ALA A 224 3.61 26.80 7.56
CA ALA A 224 4.33 25.79 6.82
C ALA A 224 4.04 25.89 5.33
N LEU A 225 4.98 25.41 4.52
CA LEU A 225 4.81 25.25 3.07
C LEU A 225 5.22 23.84 2.65
N VAL A 226 4.65 23.35 1.55
CA VAL A 226 5.01 22.09 0.92
C VAL A 226 5.52 22.37 -0.49
N VAL A 227 6.75 21.95 -0.77
CA VAL A 227 7.43 22.11 -2.07
C VAL A 227 8.01 20.75 -2.46
N GLY A 228 7.63 20.24 -3.63
CA GLY A 228 8.08 18.91 -4.09
C GLY A 228 7.87 17.82 -3.03
N HIS A 229 6.67 17.76 -2.45
CA HIS A 229 6.28 16.85 -1.35
C HIS A 229 7.10 16.96 -0.04
N THR A 230 8.02 17.92 0.05
CA THR A 230 8.80 18.22 1.25
C THR A 230 8.07 19.31 2.03
N ARG A 231 7.72 19.05 3.29
CA ARG A 231 7.05 20.03 4.15
C ARG A 231 8.06 20.78 5.00
N PHE A 232 8.04 22.10 4.90
CA PHE A 232 8.89 23.03 5.63
C PHE A 232 8.06 23.82 6.64
N GLN A 233 8.48 23.85 7.89
CA GLN A 233 7.96 24.80 8.88
C GLN A 233 8.68 26.13 8.71
N LEU A 234 7.93 27.23 8.71
CA LEU A 234 8.45 28.57 8.48
C LEU A 234 8.56 29.34 9.79
N THR A 235 9.72 29.93 10.01
CA THR A 235 9.94 30.90 11.08
C THR A 235 10.65 32.10 10.49
N SER A 236 9.99 33.27 10.50
CA SER A 236 10.59 34.52 10.04
C SER A 236 11.26 35.24 11.22
N LEU A 237 12.53 35.59 11.07
CA LEU A 237 13.32 36.35 12.04
C LEU A 237 13.89 37.59 11.33
N GLY A 238 13.09 38.65 11.27
CA GLY A 238 13.46 39.94 10.67
C GLY A 238 13.89 39.81 9.20
N GLY A 239 15.20 39.92 8.94
CA GLY A 239 15.81 39.84 7.60
C GLY A 239 16.14 38.43 7.12
N SER A 240 15.85 37.40 7.91
CA SER A 240 16.08 36.00 7.54
C SER A 240 14.80 35.18 7.64
N LEU A 241 14.63 34.25 6.69
CA LEU A 241 13.56 33.26 6.68
C LEU A 241 14.17 31.89 6.98
N SER A 242 13.76 31.28 8.10
CA SER A 242 14.16 29.92 8.45
C SER A 242 13.09 28.92 8.01
N MET A 243 13.53 27.87 7.32
CA MET A 243 12.72 26.77 6.81
C MET A 243 13.23 25.47 7.42
N VAL A 244 12.44 24.85 8.29
CA VAL A 244 12.78 23.57 8.95
C VAL A 244 12.09 22.43 8.19
N PRO A 245 12.82 21.61 7.44
CA PRO A 245 12.22 20.50 6.72
C PRO A 245 11.83 19.38 7.69
N SER A 246 10.64 18.80 7.49
CA SER A 246 10.09 17.78 8.40
C SER A 246 10.22 16.36 7.88
N ARG A 247 9.99 16.13 6.58
CA ARG A 247 9.96 14.80 5.93
C ARG A 247 10.36 14.96 4.46
N ARG A 248 10.89 13.87 3.89
CA ARG A 248 11.30 13.79 2.48
C ARG A 248 12.45 14.72 2.12
N VAL A 249 13.56 14.61 2.85
CA VAL A 249 14.73 15.49 2.69
C VAL A 249 15.86 14.71 2.05
N SER A 250 16.57 15.33 1.11
CA SER A 250 17.78 14.77 0.51
C SER A 250 18.86 14.48 1.55
N LEU A 251 19.52 13.34 1.42
CA LEU A 251 20.64 12.92 2.25
C LEU A 251 21.96 13.08 1.47
N TYR A 252 22.99 13.54 2.18
CA TYR A 252 24.32 13.81 1.65
C TYR A 252 25.39 13.01 2.39
N SER A 253 26.46 12.62 1.70
CA SER A 253 27.60 11.91 2.32
C SER A 253 28.44 12.81 3.23
N ALA A 254 28.51 14.10 2.92
CA ALA A 254 29.26 15.10 3.67
C ALA A 254 28.46 16.42 3.78
N PRO A 255 28.72 17.23 4.82
CA PRO A 255 28.05 18.51 5.04
C PRO A 255 28.72 19.69 4.29
N ASP A 256 29.05 19.52 3.01
CA ASP A 256 29.93 20.40 2.24
C ASP A 256 29.31 20.93 0.93
N VAL A 257 27.98 20.91 0.82
CA VAL A 257 27.28 21.44 -0.36
C VAL A 257 27.52 22.95 -0.50
N ALA A 258 28.12 23.35 -1.62
CA ALA A 258 28.23 24.76 -1.99
C ALA A 258 26.85 25.35 -2.32
N LEU A 259 26.50 26.46 -1.68
CA LEU A 259 25.23 27.18 -1.84
C LEU A 259 25.50 28.66 -2.13
N ALA A 260 24.49 29.37 -2.64
CA ALA A 260 24.57 30.82 -2.81
C ALA A 260 24.76 31.50 -1.44
N PRO A 261 25.45 32.65 -1.35
CA PRO A 261 25.74 33.33 -0.07
C PRO A 261 24.50 33.69 0.75
N ALA A 262 23.35 33.88 0.09
CA ALA A 262 22.07 34.16 0.73
C ALA A 262 21.46 32.94 1.44
N ILE A 263 22.00 31.73 1.26
CA ILE A 263 21.40 30.47 1.73
C ILE A 263 22.41 29.73 2.61
N ALA A 264 22.01 29.46 3.85
CA ALA A 264 22.80 28.71 4.81
C ALA A 264 22.05 27.48 5.31
N TRP A 265 22.74 26.34 5.40
CA TRP A 265 22.21 25.12 5.99
C TRP A 265 22.79 24.87 7.36
N GLN A 266 21.92 24.49 8.30
CA GLN A 266 22.32 23.88 9.55
C GLN A 266 22.32 22.37 9.37
N TRP A 267 23.51 21.79 9.27
CA TRP A 267 23.67 20.35 9.04
C TRP A 267 23.36 19.54 10.28
N ARG A 268 22.70 18.39 10.08
CA ARG A 268 22.52 17.37 11.11
C ARG A 268 22.79 15.99 10.54
N GLN A 269 23.56 15.20 11.26
CA GLN A 269 23.77 13.80 10.93
C GLN A 269 22.50 13.00 11.22
N ARG A 270 22.10 12.12 10.30
CA ARG A 270 21.05 11.12 10.52
C ARG A 270 21.54 10.13 11.56
N ALA A 271 20.95 10.13 12.76
CA ALA A 271 21.30 9.12 13.75
C ALA A 271 20.45 7.85 13.55
N LEU A 272 21.16 6.71 13.49
CA LEU A 272 20.58 5.38 13.27
C LEU A 272 20.38 4.61 14.59
N TRP A 273 21.12 4.98 15.63
CA TRP A 273 21.23 4.23 16.87
C TRP A 273 20.38 4.81 18.00
N LEU A 274 20.60 6.09 18.31
CA LEU A 274 19.96 6.79 19.42
C LEU A 274 19.36 8.10 18.91
N MET A 275 18.14 8.37 19.35
CA MET A 275 17.40 9.60 19.04
C MET A 275 16.86 10.19 20.34
N PRO A 276 16.87 11.52 20.49
CA PRO A 276 16.29 12.18 21.66
C PRO A 276 14.82 11.76 21.87
N GLY A 277 14.41 11.57 23.12
CA GLY A 277 13.03 11.22 23.47
C GLY A 277 12.64 9.74 23.31
N GLN A 278 13.56 8.86 22.90
CA GLN A 278 13.26 7.42 22.70
C GLN A 278 13.62 6.51 23.90
N GLY A 279 14.00 7.09 25.05
CA GLY A 279 14.32 6.34 26.28
C GLY A 279 13.21 5.37 26.72
N PRO A 280 11.93 5.78 26.76
CA PRO A 280 10.84 4.87 27.13
C PRO A 280 10.70 3.67 26.18
N LEU A 281 10.91 3.87 24.88
CA LEU A 281 10.83 2.77 23.90
C LEU A 281 11.96 1.76 24.12
N TRP A 282 13.19 2.23 24.36
CA TRP A 282 14.31 1.33 24.70
C TRP A 282 14.07 0.56 25.99
N LEU A 283 13.47 1.18 27.01
CA LEU A 283 13.10 0.50 28.24
C LEU A 283 12.09 -0.63 27.97
N ILE A 284 11.03 -0.37 27.20
CA ILE A 284 10.05 -1.38 26.79
C ILE A 284 10.73 -2.55 26.06
N LEU A 285 11.64 -2.25 25.13
CA LEU A 285 12.36 -3.28 24.38
C LEU A 285 13.32 -4.10 25.26
N GLY A 286 14.01 -3.44 26.20
CA GLY A 286 14.88 -4.12 27.17
C GLY A 286 14.09 -5.06 28.07
N LEU A 287 12.95 -4.62 28.59
CA LEU A 287 12.04 -5.44 29.39
C LEU A 287 11.44 -6.60 28.57
N ALA A 288 11.07 -6.37 27.31
CA ALA A 288 10.56 -7.42 26.43
C ALA A 288 11.63 -8.49 26.16
N GLY A 289 12.88 -8.08 25.92
CA GLY A 289 14.02 -8.98 25.76
C GLY A 289 14.30 -9.81 27.02
N ALA A 290 14.31 -9.17 28.19
CA ALA A 290 14.47 -9.86 29.47
C ALA A 290 13.35 -10.88 29.73
N ALA A 291 12.09 -10.51 29.42
CA ALA A 291 10.94 -11.40 29.55
C ALA A 291 11.03 -12.60 28.58
N LEU A 292 11.53 -12.41 27.35
CA LEU A 292 11.77 -13.52 26.41
C LEU A 292 12.86 -14.48 26.90
N ILE A 293 13.97 -13.94 27.40
CA ILE A 293 15.05 -14.75 27.98
C ILE A 293 14.52 -15.54 29.17
N ALA A 294 13.75 -14.90 30.05
CA ALA A 294 13.11 -15.56 31.18
C ALA A 294 12.11 -16.64 30.74
N ALA A 295 11.35 -16.43 29.66
CA ALA A 295 10.44 -17.45 29.11
C ALA A 295 11.17 -18.69 28.59
N GLY A 296 12.37 -18.50 28.04
CA GLY A 296 13.25 -19.59 27.59
C GLY A 296 13.92 -20.36 28.73
N ALA A 297 14.32 -19.67 29.81
CA ALA A 297 15.05 -20.26 30.93
C ALA A 297 14.16 -20.80 32.07
N ALA A 298 12.95 -20.28 32.24
CA ALA A 298 12.11 -20.62 33.37
C ALA A 298 11.56 -22.06 33.30
N ARG A 299 11.16 -22.61 34.46
CA ARG A 299 10.30 -23.80 34.56
C ARG A 299 8.82 -23.41 34.50
N ALA A 300 7.93 -24.36 34.19
CA ALA A 300 6.49 -24.13 34.35
C ALA A 300 6.16 -23.85 35.83
N PRO A 301 5.31 -22.86 36.20
CA PRO A 301 4.41 -22.01 35.39
C PRO A 301 4.98 -20.65 34.95
N TRP A 302 6.18 -20.28 35.41
CA TRP A 302 6.77 -18.96 35.16
C TRP A 302 7.02 -18.66 33.68
N ARG A 303 7.25 -19.71 32.86
CA ARG A 303 7.39 -19.60 31.39
C ARG A 303 6.21 -18.90 30.72
N TRP A 304 4.99 -19.23 31.15
CA TRP A 304 3.77 -18.66 30.57
C TRP A 304 3.66 -17.17 30.89
N HIS A 305 3.88 -16.80 32.15
CA HIS A 305 3.83 -15.40 32.59
C HIS A 305 4.90 -14.55 31.90
N ALA A 306 6.12 -15.08 31.79
CA ALA A 306 7.21 -14.42 31.08
C ALA A 306 6.90 -14.25 29.59
N GLY A 307 6.36 -15.29 28.93
CA GLY A 307 5.94 -15.21 27.52
C GLY A 307 4.79 -14.23 27.29
N ALA A 308 3.81 -14.18 28.19
CA ALA A 308 2.69 -13.24 28.11
C ALA A 308 3.16 -11.79 28.32
N LEU A 309 4.05 -11.57 29.29
CA LEU A 309 4.67 -10.26 29.53
C LEU A 309 5.48 -9.80 28.31
N ALA A 310 6.30 -10.69 27.74
CA ALA A 310 7.05 -10.39 26.51
C ALA A 310 6.13 -9.99 25.36
N ALA A 311 5.04 -10.74 25.12
CA ALA A 311 4.08 -10.42 24.07
C ALA A 311 3.37 -9.08 24.33
N LEU A 312 2.93 -8.79 25.56
CA LEU A 312 2.31 -7.51 25.90
C LEU A 312 3.27 -6.32 25.71
N LEU A 313 4.52 -6.45 26.17
CA LEU A 313 5.53 -5.41 25.99
C LEU A 313 5.86 -5.18 24.52
N LEU A 314 5.90 -6.24 23.69
CA LEU A 314 6.09 -6.12 22.25
C LEU A 314 4.90 -5.43 21.56
N LEU A 315 3.67 -5.72 21.99
CA LEU A 315 2.49 -5.04 21.49
C LEU A 315 2.54 -3.54 21.81
N LEU A 316 2.89 -3.18 23.04
CA LEU A 316 3.06 -1.79 23.48
C LEU A 316 4.19 -1.10 22.71
N GLY A 317 5.34 -1.77 22.54
CA GLY A 317 6.47 -1.25 21.78
C GLY A 317 6.15 -1.02 20.30
N GLY A 318 5.44 -1.95 19.66
CA GLY A 318 4.95 -1.81 18.29
C GLY A 318 3.95 -0.67 18.13
N ALA A 319 2.96 -0.57 19.02
CA ALA A 319 1.99 0.52 19.02
C ALA A 319 2.65 1.89 19.25
N ALA A 320 3.56 1.99 20.22
CA ALA A 320 4.32 3.21 20.50
C ALA A 320 5.17 3.63 19.29
N ALA A 321 5.85 2.70 18.62
CA ALA A 321 6.63 2.98 17.42
C ALA A 321 5.75 3.54 16.28
N LEU A 322 4.55 2.99 16.07
CA LEU A 322 3.59 3.50 15.07
C LEU A 322 3.07 4.90 15.44
N LEU A 323 2.75 5.15 16.70
CA LEU A 323 2.29 6.45 17.19
C LEU A 323 3.38 7.52 17.02
N LEU A 324 4.62 7.21 17.41
CA LEU A 324 5.78 8.07 17.23
C LEU A 324 6.02 8.41 15.76
N GLN A 325 5.95 7.41 14.88
CA GLN A 325 6.08 7.59 13.44
C GLN A 325 4.96 8.47 12.86
N ARG A 326 3.70 8.27 13.28
CA ARG A 326 2.56 9.11 12.88
C ARG A 326 2.75 10.56 13.36
N ALA A 327 3.22 10.76 14.58
CA ALA A 327 3.54 12.07 15.15
C ALA A 327 4.74 12.78 14.47
N GLY A 328 5.47 12.12 13.57
CA GLY A 328 6.63 12.70 12.88
C GLY A 328 7.96 12.53 13.58
N HIS A 329 8.01 11.71 14.62
CA HIS A 329 9.22 11.35 15.35
C HIS A 329 9.51 9.85 15.19
N PRO A 330 9.84 9.37 13.98
CA PRO A 330 10.04 7.94 13.75
C PRO A 330 11.11 7.34 14.68
N PRO A 331 10.94 6.08 15.13
CA PRO A 331 11.93 5.39 15.95
C PRO A 331 13.29 5.28 15.22
N ALA A 332 14.40 5.28 15.95
CA ALA A 332 15.70 5.03 15.35
C ALA A 332 15.73 3.65 14.65
N ALA A 333 16.54 3.50 13.60
CA ALA A 333 16.61 2.24 12.84
C ALA A 333 17.04 1.06 13.73
N ALA A 334 17.92 1.29 14.71
CA ALA A 334 18.29 0.30 15.72
C ALA A 334 17.10 -0.13 16.59
N CYS A 335 16.25 0.80 17.04
CA CYS A 335 15.03 0.48 17.80
C CYS A 335 14.13 -0.46 17.00
N SER A 336 13.86 -0.12 15.72
CA SER A 336 13.04 -0.95 14.84
C SER A 336 13.68 -2.31 14.54
N THR A 337 15.01 -2.37 14.45
CA THR A 337 15.74 -3.65 14.29
C THR A 337 15.59 -4.53 15.50
N THR A 338 15.77 -3.99 16.70
CA THR A 338 15.57 -4.71 17.96
C THR A 338 14.11 -5.17 18.09
N LEU A 339 13.15 -4.30 17.77
CA LEU A 339 11.73 -4.62 17.80
C LEU A 339 11.37 -5.79 16.87
N GLY A 340 11.84 -5.76 15.62
CA GLY A 340 11.65 -6.85 14.65
C GLY A 340 12.33 -8.15 15.09
N ALA A 341 13.56 -8.07 15.63
CA ALA A 341 14.28 -9.23 16.14
C ALA A 341 13.56 -9.89 17.32
N LEU A 342 13.09 -9.10 18.30
CA LEU A 342 12.33 -9.62 19.44
C LEU A 342 10.99 -10.24 19.00
N ALA A 343 10.33 -9.68 17.98
CA ALA A 343 9.12 -10.27 17.41
C ALA A 343 9.39 -11.65 16.78
N LEU A 344 10.51 -11.83 16.07
CA LEU A 344 10.93 -13.12 15.52
C LEU A 344 11.34 -14.10 16.65
N CYS A 345 12.05 -13.63 17.68
CA CYS A 345 12.39 -14.44 18.84
C CYS A 345 11.17 -14.93 19.61
N LEU A 346 10.11 -14.12 19.71
CA LEU A 346 8.85 -14.53 20.32
C LEU A 346 8.29 -15.78 19.62
N TRP A 347 8.26 -15.80 18.28
CA TRP A 347 7.83 -16.97 17.50
C TRP A 347 8.69 -18.22 17.70
N LEU A 348 9.98 -18.07 18.00
CA LEU A 348 10.87 -19.19 18.32
C LEU A 348 10.67 -19.69 19.75
N SER A 349 10.29 -18.81 20.69
CA SER A 349 10.17 -19.14 22.12
C SER A 349 8.85 -19.85 22.50
N LEU A 350 7.80 -19.67 21.70
CA LEU A 350 6.45 -20.12 22.03
C LEU A 350 6.13 -21.59 21.70
N PRO A 351 6.46 -22.13 20.52
CA PRO A 351 6.13 -23.52 20.18
C PRO A 351 7.15 -24.51 20.77
N ALA A 352 6.68 -25.69 21.17
CA ALA A 352 7.58 -26.77 21.61
C ALA A 352 8.37 -27.38 20.44
N ARG A 353 7.77 -27.40 19.25
CA ARG A 353 8.37 -27.85 17.99
C ARG A 353 8.12 -26.80 16.92
N LEU A 354 9.15 -26.46 16.14
CA LEU A 354 9.03 -25.48 15.07
C LEU A 354 8.55 -26.18 13.78
N PRO A 355 7.29 -26.00 13.34
CA PRO A 355 6.83 -26.62 12.10
C PRO A 355 7.49 -25.95 10.90
N LEU A 356 7.63 -26.69 9.79
CA LEU A 356 8.26 -26.21 8.56
C LEU A 356 7.68 -24.87 8.07
N ALA A 357 6.35 -24.71 8.15
CA ALA A 357 5.69 -23.45 7.77
C ALA A 357 6.18 -22.27 8.62
N THR A 358 6.22 -22.41 9.94
CA THR A 358 6.71 -21.34 10.82
C THR A 358 8.20 -21.08 10.61
N ALA A 359 9.02 -22.13 10.48
CA ALA A 359 10.45 -21.98 10.22
C ALA A 359 10.72 -21.20 8.92
N ALA A 360 10.08 -21.60 7.83
CA ALA A 360 10.21 -20.93 6.53
C ALA A 360 9.67 -19.50 6.59
N ALA A 361 8.53 -19.27 7.26
CA ALA A 361 7.99 -17.92 7.45
C ALA A 361 8.95 -16.99 8.21
N LEU A 362 9.65 -17.49 9.24
CA LEU A 362 10.64 -16.69 9.97
C LEU A 362 11.84 -16.33 9.10
N VAL A 363 12.29 -17.24 8.24
CA VAL A 363 13.33 -16.94 7.25
C VAL A 363 12.84 -15.86 6.28
N LEU A 364 11.64 -16.03 5.73
CA LEU A 364 11.06 -15.06 4.79
C LEU A 364 10.85 -13.68 5.41
N LEU A 365 10.33 -13.60 6.64
CA LEU A 365 10.18 -12.34 7.39
C LEU A 365 11.53 -11.69 7.68
N SER A 366 12.55 -12.48 8.01
CA SER A 366 13.91 -11.97 8.27
C SER A 366 14.52 -11.38 7.01
N VAL A 367 14.39 -12.09 5.88
CA VAL A 367 14.87 -11.63 4.57
C VAL A 367 14.13 -10.36 4.13
N GLY A 368 12.80 -10.31 4.30
CA GLY A 368 12.00 -9.13 4.02
C GLY A 368 12.39 -7.91 4.83
N LEU A 369 12.53 -8.07 6.15
CA LEU A 369 12.98 -6.98 7.01
C LEU A 369 14.40 -6.52 6.67
N LEU A 370 15.30 -7.43 6.32
CA LEU A 370 16.65 -7.09 5.88
C LEU A 370 16.61 -6.29 4.56
N MET A 371 15.86 -6.76 3.57
CA MET A 371 15.72 -6.10 2.28
C MET A 371 15.12 -4.69 2.43
N GLN A 372 14.07 -4.54 3.24
CA GLN A 372 13.48 -3.22 3.50
C GLN A 372 14.43 -2.30 4.27
N LEU A 373 15.27 -2.84 5.17
CA LEU A 373 16.30 -2.07 5.85
C LEU A 373 17.38 -1.59 4.86
N GLU A 374 17.84 -2.47 3.96
CA GLU A 374 18.81 -2.10 2.93
C GLU A 374 18.26 -1.03 1.98
N LEU A 375 17.02 -1.20 1.53
CA LEU A 375 16.31 -0.22 0.71
C LEU A 375 16.18 1.12 1.47
N GLY A 376 15.86 1.07 2.77
CA GLY A 376 15.75 2.25 3.64
C GLY A 376 17.07 2.98 3.87
N LEU A 377 18.16 2.24 4.10
CA LEU A 377 19.50 2.80 4.33
C LEU A 377 20.12 3.31 3.04
N GLY A 378 19.88 2.61 1.93
CA GLY A 378 20.39 2.93 0.60
C GLY A 378 19.62 4.07 -0.09
N GLY A 379 18.48 4.46 0.45
CA GLY A 379 17.70 5.62 0.02
C GLY A 379 18.43 6.94 0.21
N MET A 380 18.43 7.79 -0.81
CA MET A 380 18.98 9.16 -0.78
C MET A 380 18.03 10.19 -0.16
N GLU A 381 16.92 9.73 0.42
CA GLU A 381 15.90 10.57 1.05
C GLU A 381 15.60 10.05 2.46
N SER A 382 15.39 10.97 3.40
CA SER A 382 15.14 10.65 4.81
C SER A 382 13.89 9.79 5.07
N SER A 383 12.95 9.73 4.13
CA SER A 383 11.68 9.03 4.33
C SER A 383 11.72 7.52 4.06
N TRP A 384 12.73 7.00 3.34
CA TRP A 384 12.79 5.60 2.93
C TRP A 384 12.82 4.60 4.10
N LEU A 385 13.47 4.95 5.21
CA LEU A 385 13.48 4.11 6.42
C LEU A 385 12.09 3.91 7.04
N ARG A 386 11.11 4.75 6.69
CA ARG A 386 9.73 4.66 7.19
C ARG A 386 9.10 3.31 6.88
N TYR A 387 9.33 2.79 5.68
CA TYR A 387 8.76 1.51 5.22
C TYR A 387 9.21 0.37 6.14
N TYR A 388 10.52 0.26 6.34
CA TYR A 388 11.12 -0.70 7.27
C TYR A 388 10.61 -0.55 8.71
N GLN A 389 10.60 0.68 9.24
CA GLN A 389 10.14 0.97 10.60
C GLN A 389 8.67 0.59 10.80
N LYS A 390 7.82 0.88 9.81
CA LYS A 390 6.39 0.55 9.81
C LYS A 390 6.21 -0.97 9.80
N SER A 391 6.90 -1.69 8.92
CA SER A 391 6.84 -3.16 8.83
C SER A 391 7.33 -3.84 10.11
N ALA A 392 8.44 -3.37 10.71
CA ALA A 392 8.94 -3.90 11.97
C ALA A 392 7.96 -3.71 13.13
N ALA A 393 7.32 -2.55 13.21
CA ALA A 393 6.32 -2.26 14.24
C ALA A 393 5.04 -3.09 14.05
N LEU A 394 4.55 -3.22 12.81
CA LEU A 394 3.39 -4.05 12.48
C LEU A 394 3.67 -5.54 12.71
N LEU A 395 4.88 -6.02 12.40
CA LEU A 395 5.30 -7.38 12.72
C LEU A 395 5.28 -7.61 14.23
N ALA A 396 5.80 -6.67 15.03
CA ALA A 396 5.77 -6.80 16.48
C ALA A 396 4.35 -6.85 17.04
N CYS A 397 3.44 -6.00 16.56
CA CYS A 397 2.02 -6.07 16.92
C CYS A 397 1.40 -7.42 16.53
N GLY A 398 1.61 -7.87 15.28
CA GLY A 398 1.08 -9.13 14.78
C GLY A 398 1.62 -10.36 15.52
N ALA A 399 2.93 -10.40 15.76
CA ALA A 399 3.59 -11.48 16.51
C ALA A 399 3.16 -11.51 17.98
N ALA A 400 3.00 -10.35 18.61
CA ALA A 400 2.50 -10.24 19.97
C ALA A 400 1.06 -10.77 20.10
N LEU A 401 0.16 -10.33 19.22
CA LEU A 401 -1.23 -10.82 19.22
C LEU A 401 -1.30 -12.33 18.95
N ALA A 402 -0.52 -12.82 17.99
CA ALA A 402 -0.40 -14.25 17.72
C ALA A 402 0.15 -15.02 18.93
N GLY A 403 1.14 -14.47 19.62
CA GLY A 403 1.73 -15.06 20.81
C GLY A 403 0.77 -15.14 21.99
N LEU A 404 0.01 -14.06 22.24
CA LEU A 404 -1.05 -14.05 23.25
C LEU A 404 -2.13 -15.08 22.94
N TRP A 405 -2.54 -15.19 21.67
CA TRP A 405 -3.51 -16.20 21.24
C TRP A 405 -2.96 -17.62 21.46
N HIS A 406 -1.71 -17.87 21.10
CA HIS A 406 -1.06 -19.17 21.30
C HIS A 406 -1.00 -19.55 22.79
N LEU A 407 -0.55 -18.63 23.65
CA LEU A 407 -0.49 -18.83 25.11
C LEU A 407 -1.86 -19.02 25.75
N TRP A 408 -2.89 -18.32 25.25
CA TRP A 408 -4.26 -18.50 25.71
C TRP A 408 -4.79 -19.89 25.33
N ARG A 409 -4.50 -20.37 24.10
CA ARG A 409 -4.91 -21.71 23.64
C ARG A 409 -4.25 -22.85 24.40
N GLN A 410 -2.98 -22.69 24.82
CA GLN A 410 -2.31 -23.67 25.68
C GLN A 410 -3.03 -23.87 27.03
N ARG A 411 -3.56 -22.78 27.62
CA ARG A 411 -4.24 -22.84 28.92
C ARG A 411 -5.71 -23.25 28.81
N HIS A 412 -6.33 -22.97 27.66
CA HIS A 412 -7.72 -23.31 27.36
C HIS A 412 -7.80 -24.22 26.12
N PRO A 413 -7.37 -25.50 26.23
CA PRO A 413 -7.43 -26.44 25.13
C PRO A 413 -8.87 -26.74 24.70
N GLY A 414 -9.84 -26.49 25.59
CA GLY A 414 -11.28 -26.61 25.32
C GLY A 414 -11.69 -26.00 23.99
N PHE A 415 -12.54 -26.72 23.27
CA PHE A 415 -13.02 -26.29 21.96
C PHE A 415 -14.09 -25.21 22.12
N ALA A 416 -13.97 -24.13 21.34
CA ALA A 416 -15.10 -23.24 21.14
C ALA A 416 -16.24 -24.05 20.53
N GLY A 417 -17.44 -23.99 21.12
CA GLY A 417 -18.61 -24.63 20.56
C GLY A 417 -18.84 -24.16 19.12
N GLN A 418 -19.30 -25.04 18.23
CA GLN A 418 -19.52 -24.71 16.82
C GLN A 418 -20.35 -23.43 16.63
N ARG A 419 -21.39 -23.23 17.46
CA ARG A 419 -22.20 -21.99 17.46
C ARG A 419 -21.38 -20.74 17.77
N GLY A 420 -20.43 -20.82 18.70
CA GLY A 420 -19.52 -19.73 19.01
C GLY A 420 -18.62 -19.40 17.82
N VAL A 421 -18.09 -20.43 17.14
CA VAL A 421 -17.31 -20.24 15.91
C VAL A 421 -18.15 -19.61 14.80
N GLU A 422 -19.39 -20.07 14.60
CA GLU A 422 -20.33 -19.50 13.62
C GLU A 422 -20.57 -18.00 13.89
N TRP A 423 -20.82 -17.60 15.15
CA TRP A 423 -20.97 -16.18 15.52
C TRP A 423 -19.69 -15.37 15.31
N THR A 424 -18.52 -15.92 15.66
CA THR A 424 -17.25 -15.22 15.42
C THR A 424 -16.98 -15.03 13.93
N LEU A 425 -17.29 -16.03 13.09
CA LEU A 425 -17.15 -15.93 11.64
C LEU A 425 -18.14 -14.93 11.04
N ALA A 426 -19.38 -14.91 11.53
CA ALA A 426 -20.39 -13.94 11.09
C ALA A 426 -19.99 -12.50 11.47
N ALA A 427 -19.52 -12.29 12.71
CA ALA A 427 -19.00 -11.00 13.15
C ALA A 427 -17.79 -10.57 12.31
N TYR A 428 -16.86 -11.49 12.06
CA TYR A 428 -15.67 -11.23 11.24
C TYR A 428 -16.02 -10.86 9.80
N ALA A 429 -16.99 -11.56 9.21
CA ALA A 429 -17.50 -11.25 7.87
C ALA A 429 -18.22 -9.89 7.82
N ALA A 430 -19.04 -9.58 8.83
CA ALA A 430 -19.71 -8.28 8.93
C ALA A 430 -18.69 -7.13 9.04
N VAL A 431 -17.64 -7.29 9.86
CA VAL A 431 -16.55 -6.31 9.95
C VAL A 431 -15.80 -6.18 8.62
N ALA A 432 -15.50 -7.29 7.94
CA ALA A 432 -14.84 -7.26 6.63
C ALA A 432 -15.68 -6.55 5.57
N LEU A 433 -16.99 -6.83 5.50
CA LEU A 433 -17.92 -6.17 4.58
C LEU A 433 -18.08 -4.68 4.90
N ALA A 434 -18.21 -4.32 6.18
CA ALA A 434 -18.28 -2.92 6.59
C ALA A 434 -16.99 -2.16 6.24
N ALA A 435 -15.83 -2.78 6.45
CA ALA A 435 -14.54 -2.18 6.11
C ALA A 435 -14.37 -2.01 4.58
N LEU A 436 -14.80 -3.00 3.78
CA LEU A 436 -14.83 -2.87 2.31
C LEU A 436 -15.79 -1.77 1.85
N ALA A 437 -16.98 -1.67 2.46
CA ALA A 437 -17.94 -0.61 2.14
C ALA A 437 -17.37 0.78 2.47
N ILE A 438 -16.71 0.92 3.64
CA ILE A 438 -16.00 2.15 4.01
C ILE A 438 -14.92 2.49 2.97
N GLN A 439 -14.19 1.48 2.46
CA GLN A 439 -13.21 1.69 1.40
C GLN A 439 -13.86 2.19 0.10
N VAL A 440 -15.02 1.66 -0.30
CA VAL A 440 -15.72 2.10 -1.52
C VAL A 440 -16.23 3.53 -1.38
N LEU A 441 -16.69 3.90 -0.20
CA LEU A 441 -17.31 5.19 0.04
C LEU A 441 -16.31 6.33 0.31
N TRP A 442 -15.18 6.03 0.96
CA TRP A 442 -14.21 7.04 1.43
C TRP A 442 -12.75 6.70 1.15
N GLY A 443 -12.45 5.53 0.59
CA GLY A 443 -11.09 5.06 0.34
C GLY A 443 -10.59 5.33 -1.06
N ASP A 444 -9.30 5.10 -1.24
CA ASP A 444 -8.61 5.06 -2.54
C ASP A 444 -7.97 3.67 -2.77
N GLU A 445 -7.14 3.55 -3.81
CA GLU A 445 -6.38 2.32 -4.12
C GLU A 445 -5.47 1.86 -2.96
N GLN A 446 -5.03 2.78 -2.09
CA GLN A 446 -4.22 2.51 -0.91
C GLN A 446 -5.06 2.19 0.35
N GLY A 447 -6.39 2.31 0.24
CA GLY A 447 -7.36 1.94 1.26
C GLY A 447 -7.92 3.13 2.02
N VAL A 448 -8.19 2.96 3.32
CA VAL A 448 -8.72 4.02 4.20
C VAL A 448 -7.74 4.26 5.34
N PHE A 449 -7.19 5.47 5.43
CA PHE A 449 -6.17 5.84 6.41
C PHE A 449 -4.89 4.96 6.37
N ASP A 450 -4.39 4.64 5.16
CA ASP A 450 -3.26 3.72 4.91
C ASP A 450 -3.50 2.26 5.41
N LEU A 451 -4.76 1.86 5.57
CA LEU A 451 -5.15 0.50 5.87
C LEU A 451 -5.96 -0.04 4.69
N GLN A 452 -5.63 -1.24 4.21
CA GLN A 452 -6.35 -1.92 3.13
C GLN A 452 -7.30 -3.00 3.69
N PRO A 453 -8.61 -2.70 3.83
CA PRO A 453 -9.65 -3.67 4.22
C PRO A 453 -9.69 -4.97 3.43
N VAL A 454 -9.29 -4.93 2.16
CA VAL A 454 -9.27 -6.11 1.28
C VAL A 454 -8.42 -7.27 1.85
N GLU A 455 -7.35 -6.95 2.60
CA GLU A 455 -6.50 -7.95 3.25
C GLU A 455 -7.25 -8.74 4.32
N LEU A 456 -8.08 -8.04 5.10
CA LEU A 456 -8.95 -8.65 6.11
C LEU A 456 -10.02 -9.52 5.44
N ALA A 457 -10.61 -9.04 4.35
CA ALA A 457 -11.66 -9.73 3.62
C ALA A 457 -11.18 -11.04 2.96
N LYS A 458 -9.92 -11.11 2.49
CA LYS A 458 -9.31 -12.36 1.97
C LYS A 458 -9.28 -13.46 3.03
N LEU A 459 -8.91 -13.14 4.28
CA LEU A 459 -8.98 -14.10 5.38
C LEU A 459 -10.41 -14.46 5.75
N ALA A 460 -11.34 -13.49 5.78
CA ALA A 460 -12.75 -13.75 6.07
C ALA A 460 -13.38 -14.70 5.05
N LEU A 461 -13.09 -14.50 3.77
CA LEU A 461 -13.53 -15.37 2.68
C LEU A 461 -12.98 -16.78 2.84
N THR A 462 -11.69 -16.89 3.15
CA THR A 462 -11.04 -18.18 3.41
C THR A 462 -11.69 -18.91 4.60
N ALA A 463 -11.92 -18.20 5.71
CA ALA A 463 -12.49 -18.78 6.92
C ALA A 463 -13.94 -19.23 6.73
N LEU A 464 -14.78 -18.39 6.13
CA LEU A 464 -16.17 -18.72 5.84
C LEU A 464 -16.27 -19.89 4.86
N SER A 465 -15.50 -19.87 3.77
CA SER A 465 -15.52 -20.94 2.77
C SER A 465 -15.03 -22.26 3.36
N ALA A 466 -13.99 -22.22 4.21
CA ALA A 466 -13.51 -23.39 4.94
C ALA A 466 -14.58 -23.97 5.87
N HIS A 467 -15.32 -23.12 6.57
CA HIS A 467 -16.43 -23.54 7.42
C HIS A 467 -17.53 -24.23 6.62
N CYS A 468 -17.94 -23.63 5.50
CA CYS A 468 -19.03 -24.16 4.67
C CYS A 468 -18.65 -25.48 3.98
N LEU A 469 -17.42 -25.60 3.47
CA LEU A 469 -16.90 -26.84 2.89
C LEU A 469 -16.75 -27.94 3.96
N ALA A 470 -16.28 -27.59 5.16
CA ALA A 470 -16.20 -28.55 6.27
C ALA A 470 -17.57 -29.11 6.66
N LEU A 471 -18.60 -28.26 6.71
CA LEU A 471 -19.98 -28.67 6.95
C LEU A 471 -20.54 -29.54 5.83
N ARG A 472 -20.30 -29.17 4.56
CA ARG A 472 -20.77 -29.92 3.38
C ARG A 472 -20.21 -31.35 3.37
N LEU A 473 -18.94 -31.53 3.72
CA LEU A 473 -18.35 -32.86 3.86
C LEU A 473 -18.97 -33.66 5.03
N GLY A 474 -19.47 -32.97 6.07
CA GLY A 474 -20.12 -33.60 7.23
C GLY A 474 -21.56 -34.04 6.98
N TRP A 475 -22.24 -33.45 6.00
CA TRP A 475 -23.64 -33.77 5.69
C TRP A 475 -23.88 -35.19 5.18
N HIS A 476 -22.85 -35.89 4.67
CA HIS A 476 -22.99 -37.27 4.22
C HIS A 476 -22.84 -38.30 5.35
N GLU A 477 -22.33 -37.91 6.53
CA GLU A 477 -22.05 -38.82 7.65
C GLU A 477 -23.06 -38.75 8.81
N ALA A 478 -23.84 -37.67 8.90
CA ALA A 478 -24.82 -37.49 9.98
C ALA A 478 -26.21 -37.20 9.39
N GLY A 479 -27.14 -38.14 9.57
CA GLY A 479 -28.56 -37.96 9.24
C GLY A 479 -29.08 -36.62 9.74
N ALA A 480 -29.39 -35.72 8.81
CA ALA A 480 -29.62 -34.31 9.06
C ALA A 480 -30.83 -34.08 9.98
N ARG A 481 -30.59 -33.66 11.22
CA ARG A 481 -31.61 -33.01 12.06
C ARG A 481 -31.09 -31.69 12.65
N ALA A 482 -31.96 -30.69 12.58
CA ALA A 482 -32.00 -29.44 13.36
C ALA A 482 -31.01 -28.31 13.02
N GLY A 483 -31.05 -27.77 11.79
CA GLY A 483 -30.58 -26.41 11.49
C GLY A 483 -31.67 -25.59 10.78
N GLY A 484 -32.12 -24.48 11.35
CA GLY A 484 -33.14 -23.61 10.75
C GLY A 484 -32.76 -23.13 9.34
N ARG A 485 -33.76 -22.99 8.45
CA ARG A 485 -33.57 -22.59 7.03
C ARG A 485 -32.73 -21.31 6.89
N ALA A 486 -32.92 -20.33 7.78
CA ALA A 486 -32.17 -19.08 7.79
C ALA A 486 -30.66 -19.27 8.07
N ALA A 487 -30.29 -20.12 9.04
CA ALA A 487 -28.89 -20.41 9.34
C ALA A 487 -28.20 -21.18 8.19
N ARG A 488 -28.94 -22.02 7.46
CA ARG A 488 -28.45 -22.68 6.23
C ARG A 488 -28.30 -21.71 5.05
N CYS A 489 -29.23 -20.77 4.91
CA CYS A 489 -29.15 -19.71 3.89
C CYS A 489 -27.92 -18.82 4.14
N LEU A 490 -27.73 -18.33 5.36
CA LEU A 490 -26.58 -17.50 5.73
C LEU A 490 -25.23 -18.22 5.50
N ARG A 491 -25.16 -19.54 5.74
CA ARG A 491 -23.95 -20.36 5.49
C ARG A 491 -23.55 -20.38 4.01
N LEU A 492 -24.50 -20.48 3.08
CA LEU A 492 -24.18 -20.51 1.65
C LEU A 492 -24.04 -19.10 1.07
N LEU A 493 -24.81 -18.15 1.59
CA LEU A 493 -24.88 -16.79 1.06
C LEU A 493 -23.70 -15.92 1.52
N ALA A 494 -23.20 -16.06 2.75
CA ALA A 494 -22.15 -15.17 3.27
C ALA A 494 -20.79 -15.26 2.53
N PRO A 495 -20.21 -16.46 2.27
CA PRO A 495 -19.00 -16.55 1.44
C PRO A 495 -19.24 -16.06 0.00
N ALA A 496 -20.42 -16.34 -0.56
CA ALA A 496 -20.79 -15.89 -1.90
C ALA A 496 -20.91 -14.36 -1.97
N LEU A 497 -21.58 -13.72 -1.00
CA LEU A 497 -21.66 -12.27 -0.89
C LEU A 497 -20.29 -11.64 -0.70
N LEU A 498 -19.43 -12.21 0.12
CA LEU A 498 -18.07 -11.68 0.32
C LEU A 498 -17.22 -11.83 -0.95
N PHE A 499 -17.35 -12.95 -1.66
CA PHE A 499 -16.72 -13.14 -2.96
C PHE A 499 -17.23 -12.12 -3.99
N LEU A 500 -18.54 -11.92 -4.08
CA LEU A 500 -19.17 -10.92 -4.95
C LEU A 500 -18.78 -9.49 -4.55
N ALA A 501 -18.66 -9.20 -3.25
CA ALA A 501 -18.21 -7.90 -2.76
C ALA A 501 -16.75 -7.65 -3.12
N LEU A 502 -15.86 -8.64 -2.93
CA LEU A 502 -14.46 -8.54 -3.37
C LEU A 502 -14.35 -8.37 -4.88
N LEU A 503 -15.16 -9.10 -5.65
CA LEU A 503 -15.26 -8.97 -7.10
C LEU A 503 -15.74 -7.57 -7.49
N GLY A 504 -16.78 -7.06 -6.81
CA GLY A 504 -17.31 -5.72 -7.01
C GLY A 504 -16.28 -4.64 -6.69
N VAL A 505 -15.60 -4.73 -5.55
CA VAL A 505 -14.52 -3.80 -5.17
C VAL A 505 -13.39 -3.86 -6.20
N ALA A 506 -12.99 -5.05 -6.64
CA ALA A 506 -11.97 -5.22 -7.66
C ALA A 506 -12.35 -4.55 -8.99
N LEU A 507 -13.63 -4.63 -9.39
CA LEU A 507 -14.10 -4.03 -10.64
C LEU A 507 -14.38 -2.52 -10.52
N VAL A 508 -14.74 -2.02 -9.33
CA VAL A 508 -15.16 -0.63 -9.10
C VAL A 508 -14.01 0.28 -8.68
N GLN A 509 -13.13 -0.18 -7.79
CA GLN A 509 -12.07 0.66 -7.19
C GLN A 509 -10.70 0.48 -7.84
N VAL A 510 -10.49 -0.61 -8.57
CA VAL A 510 -9.14 -1.03 -8.94
C VAL A 510 -9.06 -1.12 -10.46
N ASP A 511 -8.29 -0.22 -11.07
CA ASP A 511 -7.92 -0.27 -12.50
C ASP A 511 -6.92 -1.43 -12.81
N ASP A 512 -6.84 -2.45 -11.94
CA ASP A 512 -5.91 -3.57 -11.96
C ASP A 512 -6.67 -4.91 -11.82
N TYR A 513 -6.36 -5.86 -12.73
CA TYR A 513 -6.97 -7.20 -12.78
C TYR A 513 -6.42 -8.16 -11.70
N SER A 514 -5.43 -7.74 -10.92
CA SER A 514 -4.78 -8.56 -9.90
C SER A 514 -5.71 -9.20 -8.86
N PRO A 515 -6.78 -8.54 -8.35
CA PRO A 515 -7.67 -9.20 -7.40
C PRO A 515 -8.48 -10.32 -8.06
N LEU A 516 -8.80 -10.20 -9.36
CA LEU A 516 -9.47 -11.26 -10.12
C LEU A 516 -8.58 -12.49 -10.26
N ILE A 517 -7.30 -12.28 -10.57
CA ILE A 517 -6.33 -13.37 -10.65
C ILE A 517 -6.17 -14.05 -9.28
N LEU A 518 -6.07 -13.26 -8.19
CA LEU A 518 -6.02 -13.82 -6.84
C LEU A 518 -7.26 -14.66 -6.51
N LEU A 519 -8.46 -14.17 -6.84
CA LEU A 519 -9.71 -14.92 -6.64
C LEU A 519 -9.78 -16.17 -7.52
N LEU A 520 -9.26 -16.14 -8.75
CA LEU A 520 -9.18 -17.29 -9.65
C LEU A 520 -8.24 -18.37 -9.11
N VAL A 521 -7.02 -17.98 -8.71
CA VAL A 521 -6.05 -18.90 -8.09
C VAL A 521 -6.64 -19.50 -6.81
N TRP A 522 -7.23 -18.66 -5.96
CA TRP A 522 -7.85 -19.11 -4.72
C TRP A 522 -9.02 -20.06 -4.97
N SER A 523 -9.95 -19.74 -5.86
CA SER A 523 -11.13 -20.59 -6.15
C SER A 523 -10.72 -21.93 -6.76
N THR A 524 -9.77 -21.93 -7.68
CA THR A 524 -9.22 -23.15 -8.29
C THR A 524 -8.54 -24.05 -7.26
N ALA A 525 -7.72 -23.47 -6.38
CA ALA A 525 -7.05 -24.20 -5.31
C ALA A 525 -8.05 -24.75 -4.28
N MET A 526 -9.09 -24.00 -3.93
CA MET A 526 -10.15 -24.45 -3.04
C MET A 526 -10.98 -25.58 -3.66
N ALA A 527 -11.29 -25.49 -4.96
CA ALA A 527 -11.96 -26.55 -5.71
C ALA A 527 -11.10 -27.82 -5.78
N LEU A 528 -9.80 -27.68 -6.01
CA LEU A 528 -8.85 -28.80 -6.00
C LEU A 528 -8.76 -29.44 -4.61
N ALA A 529 -8.65 -28.62 -3.55
CA ALA A 529 -8.62 -29.11 -2.17
C ALA A 529 -9.91 -29.89 -1.82
N TYR A 530 -11.07 -29.44 -2.33
CA TYR A 530 -12.34 -30.13 -2.19
C TYR A 530 -12.38 -31.45 -2.97
N ALA A 531 -11.91 -31.45 -4.23
CA ALA A 531 -11.83 -32.65 -5.07
C ALA A 531 -10.93 -33.73 -4.42
N LEU A 532 -9.79 -33.32 -3.87
CA LEU A 532 -8.88 -34.22 -3.16
C LEU A 532 -9.51 -34.77 -1.87
N ALA A 533 -10.15 -33.92 -1.07
CA ALA A 533 -10.81 -34.33 0.17
C ALA A 533 -12.00 -35.29 -0.07
N THR A 534 -12.69 -35.16 -1.21
CA THR A 534 -13.79 -36.03 -1.64
C THR A 534 -13.36 -37.21 -2.52
N ARG A 535 -12.06 -37.30 -2.84
CA ARG A 535 -11.48 -38.30 -3.76
C ARG A 535 -12.08 -38.27 -5.18
N GLN A 536 -12.60 -37.12 -5.63
CA GLN A 536 -13.12 -36.93 -6.98
C GLN A 536 -11.98 -36.72 -7.98
N ARG A 537 -11.38 -37.83 -8.45
CA ARG A 537 -10.22 -37.82 -9.35
C ARG A 537 -10.48 -37.10 -10.67
N LEU A 538 -11.68 -37.23 -11.23
CA LEU A 538 -12.05 -36.56 -12.48
C LEU A 538 -12.03 -35.04 -12.34
N LEU A 539 -12.65 -34.50 -11.30
CA LEU A 539 -12.65 -33.06 -11.03
C LEU A 539 -11.22 -32.54 -10.82
N ALA A 540 -10.39 -33.28 -10.06
CA ALA A 540 -8.99 -32.93 -9.88
C ALA A 540 -8.20 -32.94 -11.21
N ALA A 541 -8.44 -33.93 -12.08
CA ALA A 541 -7.81 -34.02 -13.39
C ALA A 541 -8.24 -32.88 -14.32
N VAL A 542 -9.53 -32.53 -14.35
CA VAL A 542 -10.06 -31.41 -15.14
C VAL A 542 -9.47 -30.08 -14.69
N LEU A 543 -9.43 -29.83 -13.37
CA LEU A 543 -8.80 -28.62 -12.82
C LEU A 543 -7.30 -28.57 -13.14
N GLY A 544 -6.60 -29.70 -13.05
CA GLY A 544 -5.19 -29.80 -13.43
C GLY A 544 -4.97 -29.50 -14.92
N ALA A 545 -5.80 -30.08 -15.79
CA ALA A 545 -5.75 -29.83 -17.24
C ALA A 545 -6.03 -28.36 -17.57
N LEU A 546 -7.00 -27.73 -16.90
CA LEU A 546 -7.31 -26.31 -17.07
C LEU A 546 -6.14 -25.40 -16.68
N VAL A 547 -5.47 -25.69 -15.57
CA VAL A 547 -4.28 -24.93 -15.15
C VAL A 547 -3.15 -25.09 -16.18
N LEU A 548 -2.91 -26.31 -16.65
CA LEU A 548 -1.90 -26.58 -17.68
C LEU A 548 -2.23 -25.90 -19.01
N SER A 549 -3.50 -25.87 -19.41
CA SER A 549 -3.92 -25.17 -20.64
C SER A 549 -3.74 -23.66 -20.54
N VAL A 550 -4.02 -23.06 -19.38
CA VAL A 550 -3.77 -21.62 -19.15
C VAL A 550 -2.28 -21.31 -19.21
N VAL A 551 -1.44 -22.13 -18.56
CA VAL A 551 0.03 -21.97 -18.63
C VAL A 551 0.51 -22.12 -20.07
N GLY A 552 0.04 -23.14 -20.80
CA GLY A 552 0.34 -23.35 -22.21
C GLY A 552 -0.08 -22.17 -23.09
N ALA A 553 -1.26 -21.60 -22.86
CA ALA A 553 -1.74 -20.42 -23.58
C ALA A 553 -0.85 -19.19 -23.33
N ILE A 554 -0.43 -18.94 -22.08
CA ILE A 554 0.47 -17.82 -21.75
C ILE A 554 1.82 -18.01 -22.44
N VAL A 555 2.38 -19.22 -22.41
CA VAL A 555 3.65 -19.53 -23.08
C VAL A 555 3.53 -19.38 -24.59
N TRP A 556 2.43 -19.85 -25.18
CA TRP A 556 2.16 -19.70 -26.60
C TRP A 556 2.01 -18.24 -27.01
N LEU A 557 1.22 -17.44 -26.28
CA LEU A 557 1.05 -15.99 -26.52
C LEU A 557 2.39 -15.25 -26.49
N ARG A 558 3.28 -15.64 -25.57
CA ARG A 558 4.62 -15.05 -25.48
C ARG A 558 5.53 -15.39 -26.64
N TRP A 559 5.36 -16.59 -27.19
CA TRP A 559 6.18 -17.06 -28.28
C TRP A 559 5.67 -16.57 -29.65
N ALA A 560 4.35 -16.43 -29.81
CA ALA A 560 3.72 -16.03 -31.07
C ALA A 560 3.89 -14.54 -31.43
N GLY A 561 4.21 -13.67 -30.47
CA GLY A 561 4.24 -12.22 -30.70
C GLY A 561 2.85 -11.57 -30.67
N GLY A 562 2.80 -10.24 -30.54
CA GLY A 562 1.56 -9.49 -30.29
C GLY A 562 0.80 -9.03 -31.54
N ASP A 563 1.37 -9.17 -32.73
CA ASP A 563 0.89 -8.47 -33.94
C ASP A 563 -0.55 -8.85 -34.34
N ASP A 564 -0.90 -10.13 -34.28
CA ASP A 564 -2.26 -10.63 -34.63
C ASP A 564 -3.33 -10.28 -33.57
N LEU A 565 -2.92 -9.97 -32.34
CA LEU A 565 -3.82 -9.66 -31.22
C LEU A 565 -4.17 -8.16 -31.16
N ILE A 566 -3.32 -7.30 -31.74
CA ILE A 566 -3.55 -5.85 -31.83
C ILE A 566 -4.79 -5.54 -32.71
N GLU A 567 -5.06 -6.34 -33.74
CA GLU A 567 -6.20 -6.14 -34.65
C GLU A 567 -7.58 -6.34 -33.99
N TRP A 568 -7.66 -7.02 -32.84
CA TRP A 568 -8.94 -7.44 -32.25
C TRP A 568 -9.53 -6.42 -31.25
N GLY A 569 -8.89 -5.25 -31.07
CA GLY A 569 -9.47 -4.08 -30.38
C GLY A 569 -9.82 -4.26 -28.89
N PHE A 570 -9.35 -5.35 -28.26
CA PHE A 570 -9.74 -5.75 -26.90
C PHE A 570 -8.81 -5.20 -25.80
N TYR A 571 -7.77 -4.44 -26.13
CA TYR A 571 -6.70 -4.14 -25.18
C TYR A 571 -6.88 -2.82 -24.42
N SER A 572 -6.71 -2.89 -23.10
CA SER A 572 -6.37 -1.74 -22.27
C SER A 572 -4.89 -1.40 -22.43
N ASP A 573 -4.54 -0.11 -22.39
CA ASP A 573 -3.17 0.42 -22.60
C ASP A 573 -2.07 -0.34 -21.84
N ARG A 574 -2.38 -0.91 -20.67
CA ARG A 574 -1.41 -1.64 -19.84
C ARG A 574 -0.89 -2.93 -20.48
N PHE A 575 -1.69 -3.62 -21.28
CA PHE A 575 -1.25 -4.83 -21.97
C PHE A 575 -0.39 -4.51 -23.19
N LEU A 576 -0.70 -3.43 -23.92
CA LEU A 576 0.13 -2.96 -25.04
C LEU A 576 1.52 -2.54 -24.55
N VAL A 577 1.56 -1.75 -23.47
CA VAL A 577 2.81 -1.36 -22.80
C VAL A 577 3.61 -2.57 -22.28
N TRP A 578 2.93 -3.65 -21.88
CA TRP A 578 3.59 -4.86 -21.40
C TRP A 578 4.13 -5.76 -22.51
N LEU A 579 3.44 -5.83 -23.66
CA LEU A 579 3.89 -6.55 -24.84
C LEU A 579 5.09 -5.85 -25.50
N ASP A 580 5.00 -4.52 -25.67
CA ASP A 580 6.09 -3.69 -26.17
C ASP A 580 6.31 -2.43 -25.31
N PRO A 581 7.12 -2.54 -24.24
CA PRO A 581 7.44 -1.39 -23.39
C PRO A 581 8.39 -0.39 -24.08
N GLY A 582 9.05 -0.77 -25.18
CA GLY A 582 10.00 0.08 -25.90
C GLY A 582 9.31 1.16 -26.73
N GLU A 583 8.20 0.79 -27.38
CA GLU A 583 7.35 1.73 -28.14
C GLU A 583 6.53 2.67 -27.24
N HIS A 584 6.49 2.39 -25.94
CA HIS A 584 5.75 3.16 -24.95
C HIS A 584 6.69 3.76 -23.88
N PRO A 585 7.59 4.70 -24.24
CA PRO A 585 8.71 5.13 -23.38
C PRO A 585 8.29 5.79 -22.06
N HIS A 586 7.10 6.41 -22.01
CA HIS A 586 6.61 7.08 -20.80
C HIS A 586 5.86 6.14 -19.85
N THR A 587 5.12 5.16 -20.38
CA THR A 587 4.31 4.21 -19.58
C THR A 587 5.02 2.88 -19.33
N GLY A 588 5.91 2.45 -20.23
CA GLY A 588 6.73 1.24 -20.14
C GLY A 588 8.05 1.41 -19.36
N GLN A 589 8.39 2.64 -18.96
CA GLN A 589 9.64 2.96 -18.26
C GLN A 589 9.89 2.10 -17.02
N GLN A 590 8.84 1.77 -16.26
CA GLN A 590 8.94 0.96 -15.05
C GLN A 590 9.45 -0.46 -15.36
N LEU A 591 8.93 -1.09 -16.43
CA LEU A 591 9.35 -2.41 -16.89
C LEU A 591 10.80 -2.39 -17.40
N LEU A 592 11.18 -1.36 -18.16
CA LEU A 592 12.55 -1.22 -18.69
C LEU A 592 13.57 -1.00 -17.57
N LEU A 593 13.26 -0.17 -16.56
CA LEU A 593 14.11 0.03 -15.39
C LEU A 593 14.23 -1.24 -14.55
N CYS A 594 13.12 -1.98 -14.38
CA CYS A 594 13.09 -3.28 -13.71
C CYS A 594 14.02 -4.28 -14.41
N ALA A 595 13.85 -4.47 -15.73
CA ALA A 595 14.66 -5.40 -16.52
C ALA A 595 16.16 -5.06 -16.44
N ARG A 596 16.51 -3.77 -16.54
CA ARG A 596 17.90 -3.32 -16.39
C ARG A 596 18.46 -3.61 -15.01
N ALA A 597 17.70 -3.34 -13.94
CA ALA A 597 18.15 -3.62 -12.58
C ALA A 597 18.37 -5.12 -12.32
N ILE A 598 17.51 -5.98 -12.86
CA ILE A 598 17.68 -7.44 -12.77
C ILE A 598 18.95 -7.86 -13.53
N ALA A 599 19.16 -7.34 -14.75
CA ALA A 599 20.35 -7.63 -15.53
C ALA A 599 21.64 -7.18 -14.82
N ASP A 600 21.64 -5.99 -14.21
CA ASP A 600 22.77 -5.46 -13.43
C ASP A 600 23.10 -6.33 -12.19
N GLY A 601 22.13 -7.08 -11.66
CA GLY A 601 22.34 -8.00 -10.53
C GLY A 601 23.05 -9.31 -10.90
N GLY A 602 22.90 -9.79 -12.14
CA GLY A 602 23.50 -11.04 -12.60
C GLY A 602 23.24 -12.25 -11.67
N TRP A 603 24.19 -13.18 -11.61
CA TRP A 603 24.06 -14.40 -10.79
C TRP A 603 24.29 -14.15 -9.30
N TRP A 604 25.23 -13.26 -8.98
CA TRP A 604 25.80 -13.10 -7.64
C TRP A 604 25.43 -11.75 -6.99
N GLY A 605 24.53 -10.97 -7.57
CA GLY A 605 24.16 -9.64 -7.09
C GLY A 605 25.09 -8.57 -7.65
N GLY A 606 24.67 -7.30 -7.54
CA GLY A 606 25.40 -6.15 -8.06
C GLY A 606 26.80 -5.96 -7.45
N ASP A 607 27.05 -6.54 -6.27
CA ASP A 607 28.36 -6.57 -5.63
C ASP A 607 29.15 -7.87 -5.86
N ARG A 608 28.60 -8.79 -6.66
CA ARG A 608 29.13 -10.13 -6.95
C ARG A 608 29.34 -11.00 -5.71
N TRP A 609 28.71 -10.67 -4.58
CA TRP A 609 28.83 -11.43 -3.33
C TRP A 609 27.50 -11.51 -2.56
N LEU A 610 26.41 -11.74 -3.29
CA LEU A 610 25.05 -11.91 -2.79
C LEU A 610 24.59 -10.74 -1.90
N GLY A 611 25.03 -9.51 -2.20
CA GLY A 611 24.71 -8.33 -1.42
C GLY A 611 25.52 -8.17 -0.12
N LEU A 612 26.38 -9.13 0.25
CA LEU A 612 27.14 -9.11 1.49
C LEU A 612 28.16 -7.98 1.54
N ALA A 613 28.84 -7.70 0.42
CA ALA A 613 29.83 -6.62 0.34
C ALA A 613 29.15 -5.26 0.44
N SER A 614 27.91 -5.17 -0.03
CA SER A 614 27.17 -3.93 -0.12
C SER A 614 26.20 -3.69 1.05
N LEU A 615 26.03 -4.63 1.99
CA LEU A 615 25.17 -4.46 3.19
C LEU A 615 25.30 -3.07 3.84
N GLY A 616 24.16 -2.36 3.93
CA GLY A 616 24.08 -1.01 4.51
C GLY A 616 24.64 0.13 3.63
N GLN A 617 25.21 -0.18 2.47
CA GLN A 617 25.69 0.80 1.49
C GLN A 617 24.54 1.35 0.62
N PRO A 618 24.76 2.47 -0.10
CA PRO A 618 23.80 3.02 -1.07
C PRO A 618 23.30 1.97 -2.07
N ALA A 619 22.01 2.06 -2.43
CA ALA A 619 21.38 1.12 -3.35
C ALA A 619 21.54 1.50 -4.83
N GLY A 620 22.03 2.71 -5.13
CA GLY A 620 22.29 3.15 -6.50
C GLY A 620 21.02 3.35 -7.34
N ASN A 621 21.10 3.05 -8.64
CA ASN A 621 20.07 3.39 -9.62
C ASN A 621 18.78 2.54 -9.53
N VAL A 622 18.80 1.41 -8.82
CA VAL A 622 17.61 0.55 -8.66
C VAL A 622 16.46 1.29 -7.95
N LEU A 623 16.78 2.28 -7.11
CA LEU A 623 15.78 3.11 -6.43
C LEU A 623 15.03 4.05 -7.37
N ARG A 624 15.44 4.16 -8.64
CA ARG A 624 14.72 4.93 -9.66
C ARG A 624 13.49 4.19 -10.17
N ILE A 625 13.36 2.89 -9.90
CA ILE A 625 12.15 2.13 -10.21
C ILE A 625 11.01 2.67 -9.35
N PRO A 626 9.93 3.21 -9.94
CA PRO A 626 8.76 3.63 -9.17
C PRO A 626 8.16 2.46 -8.39
N ALA A 627 7.70 2.71 -7.16
CA ALA A 627 7.14 1.69 -6.27
C ALA A 627 8.05 0.47 -6.01
N VAL A 628 9.38 0.65 -6.05
CA VAL A 628 10.38 -0.42 -5.78
C VAL A 628 10.23 -1.10 -4.42
N GLN A 629 9.70 -0.41 -3.42
CA GLN A 629 9.45 -0.99 -2.09
C GLN A 629 8.24 -1.94 -2.06
N ASP A 630 7.35 -1.85 -3.05
CA ASP A 630 6.09 -2.58 -3.12
C ASP A 630 6.11 -3.55 -4.32
N ASP A 631 5.66 -3.10 -5.49
CA ASP A 631 5.45 -3.96 -6.67
C ASP A 631 6.77 -4.53 -7.22
N PHE A 632 7.85 -3.74 -7.16
CA PHE A 632 9.16 -4.11 -7.71
C PHE A 632 10.19 -4.53 -6.64
N ALA A 633 9.73 -4.98 -5.48
CA ALA A 633 10.61 -5.45 -4.42
C ALA A 633 11.47 -6.66 -4.84
N ALA A 634 10.93 -7.53 -5.71
CA ALA A 634 11.66 -8.68 -6.26
C ALA A 634 12.81 -8.22 -7.19
N ALA A 635 12.61 -7.19 -8.00
CA ALA A 635 13.64 -6.60 -8.85
C ALA A 635 14.78 -5.99 -8.03
N PHE A 636 14.46 -5.29 -6.94
CA PHE A 636 15.47 -4.82 -5.99
C PHE A 636 16.25 -5.99 -5.39
N PHE A 637 15.56 -7.05 -4.97
CA PHE A 637 16.19 -8.22 -4.38
C PHE A 637 17.11 -8.94 -5.37
N LEU A 638 16.70 -9.10 -6.63
CA LEU A 638 17.51 -9.65 -7.72
C LEU A 638 18.73 -8.77 -8.03
N ASN A 639 18.54 -7.45 -8.12
CA ASN A 639 19.66 -6.51 -8.30
C ASN A 639 20.68 -6.65 -7.16
N ARG A 640 20.21 -6.79 -5.93
CA ARG A 640 21.05 -6.79 -4.74
C ARG A 640 21.75 -8.13 -4.50
N HIS A 641 21.02 -9.23 -4.58
CA HIS A 641 21.49 -10.56 -4.17
C HIS A 641 21.67 -11.53 -5.34
N GLY A 642 21.31 -11.13 -6.56
CA GLY A 642 21.47 -11.93 -7.77
C GLY A 642 20.46 -13.07 -7.90
N LEU A 643 20.60 -13.81 -8.99
CA LEU A 643 19.78 -14.98 -9.28
C LEU A 643 19.91 -16.07 -8.20
N ILE A 644 21.10 -16.31 -7.65
CA ILE A 644 21.30 -17.31 -6.58
C ILE A 644 20.49 -16.92 -5.34
N GLY A 645 20.53 -15.64 -4.94
CA GLY A 645 19.69 -15.13 -3.87
C GLY A 645 18.20 -15.37 -4.15
N ALA A 646 17.75 -15.09 -5.38
CA ALA A 646 16.35 -15.33 -5.78
C ALA A 646 15.96 -16.81 -5.74
N LEU A 647 16.83 -17.73 -6.15
CA LEU A 647 16.60 -19.18 -6.05
C LEU A 647 16.51 -19.65 -4.59
N LEU A 648 17.33 -19.11 -3.69
CA LEU A 648 17.23 -19.39 -2.26
C LEU A 648 15.92 -18.85 -1.66
N LEU A 649 15.51 -17.65 -2.08
CA LEU A 649 14.22 -17.07 -1.71
C LEU A 649 13.05 -17.94 -2.20
N TRP A 650 13.08 -18.39 -3.46
CA TRP A 650 12.11 -19.37 -3.99
C TRP A 650 12.09 -20.66 -3.19
N GLY A 651 13.27 -21.17 -2.80
CA GLY A 651 13.38 -22.34 -1.92
C GLY A 651 12.66 -22.13 -0.59
N ALA A 652 12.84 -20.98 0.05
CA ALA A 652 12.14 -20.62 1.29
C ALA A 652 10.62 -20.45 1.09
N GLN A 653 10.20 -19.83 -0.01
CA GLN A 653 8.79 -19.67 -0.38
C GLN A 653 8.11 -21.03 -0.65
N ALA A 654 8.79 -21.92 -1.37
CA ALA A 654 8.33 -23.28 -1.62
C ALA A 654 8.26 -24.08 -0.32
N ALA A 655 9.29 -23.99 0.54
CA ALA A 655 9.28 -24.64 1.86
C ALA A 655 8.12 -24.16 2.73
N PHE A 656 7.79 -22.86 2.68
CA PHE A 656 6.64 -22.29 3.37
C PHE A 656 5.32 -22.90 2.89
N LEU A 657 5.07 -22.90 1.58
CA LEU A 657 3.87 -23.48 0.99
C LEU A 657 3.75 -24.99 1.24
N VAL A 658 4.85 -25.73 1.10
CA VAL A 658 4.91 -27.16 1.43
C VAL A 658 4.62 -27.38 2.92
N GLY A 659 5.13 -26.52 3.80
CA GLY A 659 4.84 -26.54 5.22
C GLY A 659 3.35 -26.37 5.52
N LEU A 660 2.69 -25.41 4.87
CA LEU A 660 1.24 -25.18 4.98
C LEU A 660 0.46 -26.41 4.48
N LEU A 661 0.80 -26.94 3.32
CA LEU A 661 0.12 -28.11 2.74
C LEU A 661 0.31 -29.36 3.60
N ARG A 662 1.50 -29.60 4.15
CA ARG A 662 1.76 -30.70 5.10
C ARG A 662 0.89 -30.56 6.34
N LEU A 663 0.76 -29.35 6.90
CA LEU A 663 -0.11 -29.10 8.04
C LEU A 663 -1.59 -29.31 7.70
N ALA A 664 -2.03 -28.85 6.52
CA ALA A 664 -3.38 -29.07 6.04
C ALA A 664 -3.69 -30.58 5.91
N LEU A 665 -2.80 -31.34 5.28
CA LEU A 665 -2.95 -32.80 5.12
C LEU A 665 -2.99 -33.53 6.47
N ARG A 666 -2.17 -33.12 7.45
CA ARG A 666 -2.24 -33.65 8.82
C ARG A 666 -3.59 -33.33 9.48
N ALA A 667 -4.09 -32.11 9.31
CA ALA A 667 -5.41 -31.73 9.83
C ALA A 667 -6.55 -32.52 9.17
N HIS A 668 -6.48 -32.76 7.86
CA HIS A 668 -7.42 -33.60 7.14
C HIS A 668 -7.39 -35.05 7.65
N ALA A 669 -6.20 -35.65 7.76
CA ALA A 669 -6.04 -37.01 8.28
C ALA A 669 -6.53 -37.15 9.73
N ALA A 670 -6.26 -36.15 10.58
CA ALA A 670 -6.76 -36.13 11.95
C ALA A 670 -8.31 -36.03 11.98
N GLY A 671 -8.90 -35.18 11.12
CA GLY A 671 -10.34 -35.05 11.00
C GLY A 671 -11.04 -36.32 10.46
N ALA A 672 -10.40 -37.02 9.52
CA ALA A 672 -10.92 -38.27 8.96
C ALA A 672 -10.89 -39.45 9.96
N ARG A 673 -9.97 -39.41 10.94
CA ARG A 673 -9.86 -40.43 12.00
C ARG A 673 -10.63 -40.07 13.28
N ALA A 674 -11.26 -38.90 13.32
CA ALA A 674 -11.97 -38.43 14.49
C ALA A 674 -13.32 -39.13 14.62
N ARG A 675 -13.62 -39.67 15.81
CA ARG A 675 -14.92 -40.30 16.11
C ARG A 675 -16.00 -39.28 16.49
N ASP A 676 -15.60 -38.15 17.06
CA ASP A 676 -16.50 -37.04 17.40
C ASP A 676 -16.71 -36.14 16.17
N HIS A 677 -17.97 -35.89 15.81
CA HIS A 677 -18.37 -34.98 14.74
C HIS A 677 -17.73 -33.59 14.88
N ARG A 678 -17.56 -33.07 16.10
CA ARG A 678 -16.94 -31.75 16.32
C ARG A 678 -15.46 -31.75 15.96
N GLN A 679 -14.73 -32.79 16.37
CA GLN A 679 -13.31 -32.94 16.04
C GLN A 679 -13.11 -33.20 14.54
N ALA A 680 -14.01 -33.98 13.93
CA ALA A 680 -13.99 -34.25 12.51
C ALA A 680 -14.25 -32.97 11.68
N TRP A 681 -15.23 -32.15 12.08
CA TRP A 681 -15.48 -30.83 11.48
C TRP A 681 -14.27 -29.91 11.63
N LEU A 682 -13.66 -29.84 12.83
CA LEU A 682 -12.52 -28.96 13.09
C LEU A 682 -11.30 -29.32 12.24
N GLY A 683 -11.01 -30.62 12.07
CA GLY A 683 -9.94 -31.08 11.19
C GLY A 683 -10.17 -30.67 9.73
N ARG A 684 -11.41 -30.79 9.24
CA ARG A 684 -11.81 -30.33 7.89
C ARG A 684 -11.74 -28.81 7.75
N PHE A 685 -12.19 -28.06 8.76
CA PHE A 685 -12.11 -26.61 8.79
C PHE A 685 -10.66 -26.13 8.69
N ARG A 686 -9.77 -26.69 9.52
CA ARG A 686 -8.33 -26.40 9.48
C ARG A 686 -7.72 -26.72 8.12
N TYR A 687 -8.04 -27.87 7.53
CA TYR A 687 -7.58 -28.26 6.19
C TYR A 687 -7.93 -27.19 5.15
N PHE A 688 -9.21 -26.83 5.02
CA PHE A 688 -9.66 -25.87 4.01
C PHE A 688 -9.16 -24.44 4.29
N PHE A 689 -9.09 -24.02 5.56
CA PHE A 689 -8.57 -22.70 5.92
C PHE A 689 -7.12 -22.55 5.50
N ILE A 690 -6.28 -23.55 5.80
CA ILE A 690 -4.86 -23.53 5.47
C ILE A 690 -4.65 -23.63 3.96
N CYS A 691 -5.43 -24.44 3.24
CA CYS A 691 -5.40 -24.49 1.77
C CYS A 691 -5.75 -23.14 1.14
N GLY A 692 -6.82 -22.47 1.59
CA GLY A 692 -7.21 -21.16 1.06
C GLY A 692 -6.19 -20.07 1.39
N GLY A 693 -5.62 -20.09 2.60
CA GLY A 693 -4.53 -19.18 2.97
C GLY A 693 -3.28 -19.40 2.11
N ALA A 694 -2.88 -20.65 1.89
CA ALA A 694 -1.77 -21.01 1.01
C ALA A 694 -2.03 -20.58 -0.44
N ALA A 695 -3.27 -20.66 -0.92
CA ALA A 695 -3.63 -20.26 -2.27
C ALA A 695 -3.49 -18.75 -2.48
N PHE A 696 -3.92 -17.92 -1.53
CA PHE A 696 -3.70 -16.47 -1.61
C PHE A 696 -2.22 -16.12 -1.55
N VAL A 697 -1.43 -16.72 -0.65
CA VAL A 697 0.03 -16.52 -0.63
C VAL A 697 0.66 -16.90 -1.97
N MET A 698 0.29 -18.05 -2.53
CA MET A 698 0.75 -18.49 -3.84
C MET A 698 0.38 -17.48 -4.93
N GLY A 699 -0.85 -16.96 -4.92
CA GLY A 699 -1.30 -15.93 -5.85
C GLY A 699 -0.45 -14.66 -5.76
N HIS A 700 -0.12 -14.19 -4.55
CA HIS A 700 0.77 -13.05 -4.35
C HIS A 700 2.20 -13.31 -4.85
N PHE A 701 2.75 -14.51 -4.62
CA PHE A 701 4.05 -14.89 -5.19
C PHE A 701 4.01 -14.93 -6.72
N LEU A 702 2.98 -15.55 -7.30
CA LEU A 702 2.81 -15.66 -8.74
C LEU A 702 2.70 -14.29 -9.40
N LEU A 703 1.88 -13.40 -8.85
CA LEU A 703 1.68 -12.06 -9.38
C LEU A 703 2.94 -11.20 -9.24
N SER A 704 3.57 -11.18 -8.06
CA SER A 704 4.75 -10.34 -7.86
C SER A 704 5.94 -10.80 -8.70
N TRP A 705 6.26 -12.10 -8.69
CA TRP A 705 7.31 -12.63 -9.57
C TRP A 705 6.95 -12.46 -11.03
N GLY A 706 5.69 -12.66 -11.39
CA GLY A 706 5.23 -12.49 -12.75
C GLY A 706 5.31 -11.04 -13.22
N THR A 707 5.03 -10.04 -12.39
CA THR A 707 5.24 -8.62 -12.74
C THR A 707 6.74 -8.31 -12.91
N ASN A 708 7.59 -8.75 -11.98
CA ASN A 708 9.02 -8.41 -11.98
C ASN A 708 9.80 -9.09 -13.12
N LEU A 709 9.45 -10.35 -13.43
CA LEU A 709 10.02 -11.09 -14.55
C LEU A 709 9.34 -10.75 -15.89
N ALA A 710 8.47 -9.73 -15.88
CA ALA A 710 7.66 -9.34 -17.02
C ALA A 710 6.99 -10.54 -17.66
N ILE A 711 6.35 -11.43 -16.89
CA ILE A 711 5.43 -12.53 -17.27
C ILE A 711 3.98 -12.02 -17.28
N PHE A 712 3.61 -11.10 -16.39
CA PHE A 712 2.31 -10.41 -16.38
C PHE A 712 2.50 -8.90 -16.54
N PRO A 713 1.47 -8.15 -17.00
CA PRO A 713 1.47 -6.69 -16.92
C PRO A 713 1.74 -6.19 -15.51
N ILE A 714 2.10 -4.91 -15.37
CA ILE A 714 2.30 -4.30 -14.05
C ILE A 714 0.98 -4.35 -13.26
N MET A 715 1.00 -5.18 -12.22
CA MET A 715 -0.10 -5.37 -11.29
C MET A 715 0.34 -4.89 -9.90
N GLY A 716 -0.50 -4.11 -9.21
CA GLY A 716 -0.18 -3.43 -7.95
C GLY A 716 -0.38 -4.31 -6.72
N GLN A 717 0.32 -5.46 -6.65
CA GLN A 717 0.22 -6.39 -5.52
C GLN A 717 1.56 -6.56 -4.80
N PRO A 718 1.59 -6.34 -3.47
CA PRO A 718 2.79 -6.53 -2.70
C PRO A 718 3.18 -8.01 -2.65
N MET A 719 4.47 -8.27 -2.70
CA MET A 719 5.05 -9.59 -2.49
C MET A 719 4.94 -9.97 -1.02
N SER A 720 4.24 -11.07 -0.72
CA SER A 720 4.18 -11.60 0.64
C SER A 720 5.59 -11.79 1.22
N PHE A 721 5.78 -11.34 2.45
CA PHE A 721 7.05 -11.36 3.21
C PHE A 721 8.18 -10.46 2.74
N LEU A 722 8.19 -9.92 1.51
CA LEU A 722 9.30 -9.11 0.99
C LEU A 722 8.96 -7.61 0.94
N SER A 723 7.83 -7.25 0.32
CA SER A 723 7.41 -5.86 0.07
C SER A 723 6.94 -5.11 1.32
N ALA A 724 6.88 -3.79 1.24
CA ALA A 724 6.41 -2.89 2.30
C ALA A 724 4.87 -2.84 2.45
N GLY A 725 4.19 -3.99 2.31
CA GLY A 725 2.74 -4.15 2.42
C GLY A 725 2.25 -4.30 3.86
N GLY A 726 2.27 -3.22 4.64
CA GLY A 726 1.94 -3.25 6.08
C GLY A 726 0.57 -3.85 6.42
N SER A 727 -0.47 -3.54 5.64
CA SER A 727 -1.81 -4.13 5.84
C SER A 727 -1.83 -5.62 5.53
N HIS A 728 -1.17 -6.06 4.46
CA HIS A 728 -1.04 -7.48 4.12
C HIS A 728 -0.31 -8.26 5.22
N LEU A 729 0.75 -7.68 5.79
CA LEU A 729 1.47 -8.27 6.92
C LEU A 729 0.57 -8.43 8.16
N LEU A 730 -0.10 -7.35 8.58
CA LEU A 730 -0.87 -7.34 9.84
C LEU A 730 -2.19 -8.10 9.73
N PHE A 731 -2.95 -7.91 8.64
CA PHE A 731 -4.30 -8.43 8.51
C PHE A 731 -4.39 -9.76 7.77
N PHE A 732 -3.34 -10.21 7.07
CA PHE A 732 -3.36 -11.47 6.32
C PHE A 732 -2.27 -12.45 6.79
N LEU A 733 -0.98 -12.08 6.71
CA LEU A 733 0.13 -13.00 7.01
C LEU A 733 0.21 -13.38 8.50
N CYS A 734 0.25 -12.40 9.42
CA CYS A 734 0.36 -12.67 10.85
C CYS A 734 -0.80 -13.55 11.38
N PRO A 735 -2.07 -13.29 11.05
CA PRO A 735 -3.17 -14.15 11.50
C PRO A 735 -3.14 -15.55 10.86
N LEU A 736 -2.74 -15.69 9.58
CA LEU A 736 -2.55 -17.00 8.95
C LEU A 736 -1.49 -17.83 9.69
N LEU A 737 -0.35 -17.21 10.02
CA LEU A 737 0.72 -17.86 10.79
C LEU A 737 0.27 -18.24 12.20
N ALA A 738 -0.48 -17.35 12.88
CA ALA A 738 -1.04 -17.62 14.20
C ALA A 738 -1.97 -18.85 14.17
N PHE A 739 -2.87 -18.91 13.18
CA PHE A 739 -3.76 -20.03 13.00
C PHE A 739 -2.99 -21.34 12.73
N CYS A 740 -1.94 -21.28 11.92
CA CYS A 740 -1.10 -22.45 11.63
C CYS A 740 -0.37 -22.95 12.87
N ALA A 741 0.23 -22.05 13.67
CA ALA A 741 0.92 -22.41 14.90
C ALA A 741 -0.03 -23.05 15.93
N VAL A 742 -1.19 -22.44 16.15
CA VAL A 742 -2.23 -23.01 17.04
C VAL A 742 -2.75 -24.36 16.52
N SER A 743 -2.90 -24.51 15.21
CA SER A 743 -3.34 -25.76 14.60
C SER A 743 -2.30 -26.88 14.75
N ALA A 744 -1.01 -26.56 14.61
CA ALA A 744 0.08 -27.51 14.82
C ALA A 744 0.14 -28.00 16.27
N LEU A 745 0.10 -27.07 17.24
CA LEU A 745 0.08 -27.38 18.68
C LEU A 745 -1.06 -28.36 19.03
N SER A 746 -2.28 -28.08 18.55
CA SER A 746 -3.45 -28.90 18.82
C SER A 746 -3.36 -30.32 18.22
N LEU A 747 -2.60 -30.51 17.14
CA LEU A 747 -2.39 -31.84 16.56
C LEU A 747 -1.37 -32.64 17.38
N GLU A 748 -0.31 -31.98 17.87
CA GLU A 748 0.73 -32.61 18.69
C GLU A 748 0.21 -33.08 20.06
N GLU A 749 -0.60 -32.26 20.74
CA GLU A 749 -1.22 -32.65 22.03
C GLU A 749 -2.08 -33.91 21.87
N ASN A 750 -2.86 -34.01 20.79
CA ASN A 750 -3.72 -35.17 20.53
C ASN A 750 -2.92 -36.47 20.25
N GLU A 751 -1.73 -36.39 19.63
CA GLU A 751 -0.87 -37.55 19.41
C GLU A 751 -0.28 -38.07 20.73
N SER A 752 0.17 -37.18 21.63
CA SER A 752 0.73 -37.56 22.93
C SER A 752 -0.27 -38.30 23.83
N CYS A 753 -1.53 -37.87 23.87
CA CYS A 753 -2.58 -38.52 24.65
C CYS A 753 -2.88 -39.95 24.15
N ARG A 754 -2.78 -40.21 22.84
CA ARG A 754 -2.98 -41.56 22.28
C ARG A 754 -1.83 -42.50 22.61
N SER A 755 -0.59 -42.02 22.59
CA SER A 755 0.59 -42.83 22.94
C SER A 755 0.57 -43.28 24.41
N MET A 756 0.13 -42.43 25.34
CA MET A 756 0.04 -42.76 26.77
C MET A 756 -1.12 -43.71 27.10
N SER A 757 -2.19 -43.68 26.29
CA SER A 757 -3.32 -44.60 26.44
C SER A 757 -3.02 -46.02 25.94
N SER A 758 -2.06 -46.20 25.01
CA SER A 758 -1.72 -47.52 24.47
C SER A 758 -0.66 -48.26 25.29
N THR A 759 0.00 -47.60 26.25
CA THR A 759 0.98 -48.21 27.18
C THR A 759 0.35 -48.68 28.49
N LYS A 760 -0.99 -48.76 28.57
CA LYS A 760 -1.74 -49.25 29.74
C LYS A 760 -2.56 -50.54 29.46
N SER A 761 -2.27 -51.25 28.38
CA SER A 761 -2.85 -52.59 28.14
C SER A 761 -1.92 -53.69 28.61
#